data_AF-A0A191ZHE0-F1
#
_entry.id   AF-A0A191ZHE0-F1
#
_cell.length_a   1.000
_cell.length_b   1.000
_cell.length_c   1.000
_cell.angle_alpha   90.00
_cell.angle_beta   90.00
_cell.angle_gamma   90.00
#
_symmetry.space_group_name_H-M   'P 1'
#
loop_
_entity.id
_entity.type
_entity.pdbx_description
1 polymer ?
#
loop_
_entity_poly.entity_id
_entity_poly.type
_entity_poly.pdbx_seq_one_letter_code
_entity_poly.pdbx_strand_id
1 'polypeptide(L)'
;MKRSTQFLCVAFLATLLAACGGSGGGSTTATNPTPNVSQSTTVSGTAAAGAALSGVVEVKGANGKSVTAPIDANGHFSVDTTGLTAPMILQARGVAGGHAYVLSSVATQGDLGGTVNITPLTDLVVSNVVGDDSAAFFASPDFSRLVADAIKSAVTQLIGRLGPLLTASGLPSDVDVLHAPFTADHSGMDSLLDLIEVKVDASANTATISYRLGGTVTPITDDFSNPADNTVLDVPSDTATSIDALGAIATRIRDFNALFANGIPTSAQVGAYFDAGFLMNGTDKAAIITYFTSADPTIKADADKSRQALEAFTLVSLDTAASPQTATIRFGANTMNLSNDGTGWMLLGNGANWDTHVNGESQLYQSTGTVYSELNLNVHDNGNKFQAGDYFIVTGPGLPAKGVVLVQYDFNSFANKASNDYMIYGYPVTDAVAKTIADGSAYTFTRYHDVNGDTNIYATSNPRVTVSDAATLAGTADDLMVDNATGTLIKRPLLSTETAYFPVVTAPTQTDLGNFVYGTLDVSWTLPDGATNDDVTFDRNLADGSYDRAVDVSVASDARSVTLNVPTANSAATKQSVLVFATDMFGRTVAGVQDVIPGGSGGTPTPTPSGNSSVLGAWRSVNGANFQYLILFTDGTFAYAENDTSVTEPQNGLEVGTYTYDATTGGVTLNVTYDDNTTTSGASSGAGSIGTPSHDTLQVNNGVMTVTLSNGSSFTLSAVDFSTANAYQGIWRLDGAQGAGSFEYLAIFPDGTLLYAENDPRYTAPDNGLEVGTYTLDTATGSLAVNLSYDDNGDANNSSGIGSIGTTSQFTLGLSNSNNTLAVSSGGTVLLTFTRAF
;
A
#
# COMPACT_ATOMS: atom_id res chain seq x y z
N MET A 1 -33.13 -37.63 -49.74
CA MET A 1 -32.72 -37.53 -51.16
C MET A 1 -31.67 -36.43 -51.30
N LYS A 2 -30.51 -36.78 -51.91
CA LYS A 2 -29.41 -35.95 -52.49
C LYS A 2 -28.83 -34.82 -51.63
N ARG A 3 -27.65 -34.92 -50.98
CA ARG A 3 -26.22 -35.17 -51.40
C ARG A 3 -25.43 -33.90 -51.77
N SER A 4 -24.44 -33.58 -50.92
CA SER A 4 -23.03 -33.17 -51.20
C SER A 4 -22.39 -32.86 -49.83
N THR A 5 -21.46 -33.57 -49.18
CA THR A 5 -20.21 -34.28 -49.53
C THR A 5 -19.10 -33.39 -50.08
N GLN A 6 -18.17 -32.97 -49.21
CA GLN A 6 -16.73 -33.02 -49.48
C GLN A 6 -15.95 -33.16 -48.17
N PHE A 7 -15.26 -34.30 -48.07
CA PHE A 7 -14.17 -34.63 -47.16
C PHE A 7 -12.86 -34.02 -47.69
N LEU A 8 -11.93 -33.66 -46.79
CA LEU A 8 -10.53 -34.01 -47.00
C LEU A 8 -9.81 -34.23 -45.66
N CYS A 9 -9.28 -35.45 -45.52
CA CYS A 9 -8.41 -35.92 -44.46
C CYS A 9 -6.93 -35.84 -44.91
N VAL A 10 -6.04 -36.18 -43.95
CA VAL A 10 -4.69 -36.77 -44.12
C VAL A 10 -3.55 -35.74 -44.23
N ALA A 11 -2.34 -35.90 -43.68
CA ALA A 11 -1.74 -36.63 -42.55
C ALA A 11 -0.22 -36.38 -42.65
N PHE A 12 0.49 -36.49 -41.51
CA PHE A 12 1.81 -37.11 -41.34
C PHE A 12 3.03 -36.68 -42.21
N LEU A 13 4.12 -36.23 -41.55
CA LEU A 13 5.30 -37.06 -41.19
C LEU A 13 6.62 -36.26 -41.17
N ALA A 14 7.44 -36.59 -40.17
CA ALA A 14 8.81 -36.18 -39.88
C ALA A 14 9.82 -36.38 -41.03
N THR A 15 10.95 -35.64 -40.99
CA THR A 15 12.30 -36.18 -40.63
C THR A 15 13.43 -35.18 -40.91
N LEU A 16 14.48 -35.31 -40.07
CA LEU A 16 15.85 -34.79 -40.12
C LEU A 16 16.49 -34.78 -41.51
N LEU A 17 17.50 -33.90 -41.72
CA LEU A 17 18.77 -34.31 -42.33
C LEU A 17 19.92 -33.33 -42.03
N ALA A 18 21.04 -33.91 -41.62
CA ALA A 18 22.37 -33.31 -41.56
C ALA A 18 23.05 -33.33 -42.95
N ALA A 19 23.99 -32.41 -43.16
CA ALA A 19 25.15 -32.55 -44.06
C ALA A 19 26.22 -31.55 -43.56
N CYS A 20 27.37 -31.95 -43.01
CA CYS A 20 28.55 -32.60 -43.62
C CYS A 20 29.20 -31.76 -44.74
N GLY A 21 30.50 -31.48 -44.57
CA GLY A 21 31.29 -30.57 -45.40
C GLY A 21 31.64 -31.08 -46.79
N GLY A 22 32.32 -30.21 -47.55
CA GLY A 22 32.86 -30.51 -48.86
C GLY A 22 33.57 -29.32 -49.50
N SER A 23 34.87 -29.48 -49.71
CA SER A 23 35.89 -28.52 -50.16
C SER A 23 35.88 -28.16 -51.65
N GLY A 24 36.40 -26.96 -51.98
CA GLY A 24 37.40 -26.79 -53.05
C GLY A 24 37.13 -25.78 -54.19
N GLY A 25 37.95 -24.71 -54.25
CA GLY A 25 38.55 -24.24 -55.52
C GLY A 25 38.24 -22.81 -56.03
N GLY A 26 39.19 -21.88 -55.79
CA GLY A 26 39.72 -21.00 -56.86
C GLY A 26 39.13 -19.60 -57.11
N SER A 27 39.73 -18.59 -56.44
CA SER A 27 40.09 -17.25 -56.92
C SER A 27 39.10 -16.42 -57.78
N THR A 28 38.56 -15.34 -57.23
CA THR A 28 38.94 -13.94 -57.59
C THR A 28 38.22 -12.96 -56.65
N THR A 29 38.96 -11.92 -56.26
CA THR A 29 38.60 -10.87 -55.30
C THR A 29 37.30 -10.14 -55.62
N ALA A 30 36.32 -10.25 -54.72
CA ALA A 30 35.28 -9.25 -54.49
C ALA A 30 34.98 -9.21 -52.99
N THR A 31 35.27 -8.07 -52.35
CA THR A 31 34.89 -7.79 -50.96
C THR A 31 33.37 -7.73 -50.87
N ASN A 32 32.75 -8.85 -50.46
CA ASN A 32 31.35 -8.84 -50.05
C ASN A 32 31.26 -8.06 -48.72
N PRO A 33 30.34 -7.09 -48.57
CA PRO A 33 30.07 -6.55 -47.25
C PRO A 33 29.62 -7.70 -46.36
N THR A 34 30.30 -7.88 -45.23
CA THR A 34 29.83 -8.76 -44.15
C THR A 34 28.36 -8.49 -43.90
N PRO A 35 27.48 -9.52 -43.79
CA PRO A 35 26.12 -9.31 -43.33
C PRO A 35 26.23 -8.54 -42.02
N ASN A 36 25.60 -7.37 -41.96
CA ASN A 36 25.43 -6.64 -40.72
C ASN A 36 24.55 -7.54 -39.84
N VAL A 37 25.18 -8.36 -39.00
CA VAL A 37 24.46 -9.12 -37.98
C VAL A 37 23.95 -8.03 -37.04
N SER A 38 22.68 -7.65 -37.17
CA SER A 38 22.03 -6.83 -36.16
C SER A 38 22.25 -7.53 -34.83
N GLN A 39 23.09 -6.94 -33.96
CA GLN A 39 23.20 -7.41 -32.59
C GLN A 39 21.78 -7.46 -32.03
N SER A 40 21.43 -8.57 -31.38
CA SER A 40 20.17 -8.63 -30.66
C SER A 40 20.15 -7.49 -29.65
N THR A 41 19.03 -6.80 -29.53
CA THR A 41 18.79 -5.75 -28.53
C THR A 41 17.83 -6.27 -27.47
N THR A 42 17.81 -7.57 -27.20
CA THR A 42 16.87 -8.18 -26.25
C THR A 42 17.59 -8.69 -25.01
N VAL A 43 16.92 -8.64 -23.87
CA VAL A 43 17.30 -9.40 -22.68
C VAL A 43 16.09 -10.24 -22.28
N SER A 44 16.31 -11.53 -22.04
CA SER A 44 15.25 -12.49 -21.71
C SER A 44 15.70 -13.40 -20.59
N GLY A 45 14.77 -14.01 -19.86
CA GLY A 45 15.12 -14.98 -18.82
C GLY A 45 13.91 -15.47 -18.05
N THR A 46 14.18 -16.10 -16.91
CA THR A 46 13.16 -16.57 -15.98
C THR A 46 13.23 -15.76 -14.69
N ALA A 47 12.11 -15.22 -14.25
CA ALA A 47 11.90 -14.60 -12.95
C ALA A 47 11.17 -15.59 -12.03
N ALA A 48 11.82 -16.00 -10.95
CA ALA A 48 11.27 -17.03 -10.05
C ALA A 48 11.88 -16.99 -8.64
N ALA A 49 11.11 -17.48 -7.67
CA ALA A 49 11.52 -17.65 -6.27
C ALA A 49 10.92 -18.95 -5.68
N GLY A 50 11.25 -20.09 -6.29
CA GLY A 50 10.62 -21.41 -6.01
C GLY A 50 9.27 -21.60 -6.71
N ALA A 51 8.66 -20.52 -7.18
CA ALA A 51 7.62 -20.54 -8.19
C ALA A 51 7.90 -19.46 -9.23
N ALA A 52 7.28 -19.59 -10.40
CA ALA A 52 7.21 -18.54 -11.39
C ALA A 52 6.71 -17.23 -10.76
N LEU A 53 7.44 -16.14 -10.97
CA LEU A 53 7.02 -14.82 -10.55
C LEU A 53 6.08 -14.25 -11.62
N SER A 54 4.86 -13.90 -11.25
CA SER A 54 3.93 -13.18 -12.12
C SER A 54 4.02 -11.69 -11.80
N GLY A 55 4.20 -10.84 -12.81
CA GLY A 55 4.39 -9.40 -12.60
C GLY A 55 5.02 -8.68 -13.78
N VAL A 56 5.93 -7.74 -13.50
CA VAL A 56 6.60 -6.92 -14.51
C VAL A 56 8.11 -6.88 -14.29
N VAL A 57 8.88 -6.80 -15.37
CA VAL A 57 10.31 -6.45 -15.33
C VAL A 57 10.48 -5.03 -15.84
N GLU A 58 11.16 -4.18 -15.06
CA GLU A 58 11.70 -2.90 -15.53
C GLU A 58 13.21 -3.03 -15.75
N VAL A 59 13.70 -2.54 -16.89
CA VAL A 59 15.13 -2.52 -17.25
C VAL A 59 15.58 -1.08 -17.37
N LYS A 60 16.62 -0.69 -16.62
CA LYS A 60 17.27 0.63 -16.70
C LYS A 60 18.65 0.51 -17.32
N GLY A 61 18.94 1.31 -18.35
CA GLY A 61 20.27 1.40 -18.95
C GLY A 61 21.11 2.55 -18.39
N ALA A 62 22.43 2.45 -18.57
CA ALA A 62 23.42 3.46 -18.15
C ALA A 62 23.20 4.87 -18.75
N ASN A 63 22.36 4.98 -19.79
CA ASN A 63 21.94 6.25 -20.37
C ASN A 63 20.70 6.86 -19.68
N GLY A 64 20.23 6.29 -18.56
CA GLY A 64 19.10 6.75 -17.76
C GLY A 64 17.72 6.43 -18.33
N LYS A 65 17.63 5.63 -19.39
CA LYS A 65 16.34 5.22 -19.97
C LYS A 65 15.85 3.90 -19.37
N SER A 66 14.53 3.77 -19.28
CA SER A 66 13.85 2.55 -18.82
C SER A 66 12.94 1.97 -19.90
N VAL A 67 12.73 0.65 -19.85
CA VAL A 67 11.65 -0.07 -20.55
C VAL A 67 11.05 -1.12 -19.62
N THR A 68 9.77 -1.44 -19.80
CA THR A 68 9.06 -2.48 -19.04
C THR A 68 8.56 -3.61 -19.94
N ALA A 69 8.43 -4.81 -19.40
CA ALA A 69 7.76 -5.94 -20.03
C ALA A 69 7.01 -6.79 -18.99
N PRO A 70 5.90 -7.44 -19.36
CA PRO A 70 5.23 -8.38 -18.48
C PRO A 70 6.08 -9.65 -18.29
N ILE A 71 5.89 -10.30 -17.15
CA ILE A 71 6.36 -11.65 -16.86
C ILE A 71 5.17 -12.59 -17.04
N ASP A 72 5.34 -13.64 -17.84
CA ASP A 72 4.26 -14.59 -18.09
C ASP A 72 4.02 -15.54 -16.90
N ALA A 73 2.97 -16.35 -16.98
CA ALA A 73 2.59 -17.28 -15.91
C ALA A 73 3.64 -18.37 -15.61
N ASN A 74 4.65 -18.57 -16.48
CA ASN A 74 5.77 -19.49 -16.27
C ASN A 74 7.03 -18.76 -15.77
N GLY A 75 6.93 -17.45 -15.49
CA GLY A 75 8.05 -16.63 -15.04
C GLY A 75 8.93 -16.14 -16.19
N HIS A 76 8.59 -16.42 -17.45
CA HIS A 76 9.42 -15.98 -18.57
C HIS A 76 9.16 -14.51 -18.91
N PHE A 77 10.23 -13.79 -19.21
CA PHE A 77 10.16 -12.42 -19.72
C PHE A 77 11.11 -12.23 -20.90
N SER A 78 10.77 -11.25 -21.75
CA SER A 78 11.60 -10.79 -22.85
C SER A 78 11.42 -9.30 -23.03
N VAL A 79 12.50 -8.55 -22.86
CA VAL A 79 12.52 -7.08 -22.95
C VAL A 79 13.30 -6.66 -24.18
N ASP A 80 12.70 -5.82 -25.02
CA ASP A 80 13.42 -5.10 -26.08
C ASP A 80 14.12 -3.88 -25.45
N THR A 81 15.45 -3.94 -25.38
CA THR A 81 16.32 -2.90 -24.82
C THR A 81 16.81 -1.93 -25.90
N THR A 82 16.15 -1.86 -27.06
CA THR A 82 16.43 -0.86 -28.09
C THR A 82 16.46 0.55 -27.49
N GLY A 83 17.60 1.22 -27.63
CA GLY A 83 17.79 2.58 -27.15
C GLY A 83 18.29 2.70 -25.70
N LEU A 84 18.49 1.58 -24.98
CA LEU A 84 19.22 1.53 -23.71
C LEU A 84 20.74 1.40 -23.96
N THR A 85 21.54 1.56 -22.92
CA THR A 85 23.00 1.40 -22.97
C THR A 85 23.42 0.48 -21.83
N ALA A 86 24.19 -0.57 -22.14
CA ALA A 86 24.76 -1.45 -21.12
C ALA A 86 25.91 -0.77 -20.35
N PRO A 87 26.15 -1.13 -19.07
CA PRO A 87 25.41 -2.12 -18.28
C PRO A 87 23.99 -1.68 -17.96
N MET A 88 23.11 -2.65 -17.75
CA MET A 88 21.70 -2.47 -17.43
C MET A 88 21.40 -3.18 -16.11
N ILE A 89 20.50 -2.61 -15.32
CA ILE A 89 19.93 -3.27 -14.16
C ILE A 89 18.46 -3.62 -14.46
N LEU A 90 18.06 -4.83 -14.10
CA LEU A 90 16.71 -5.35 -14.25
C LEU A 90 16.08 -5.47 -12.87
N GLN A 91 14.80 -5.16 -12.73
CA GLN A 91 14.05 -5.40 -11.51
C GLN A 91 12.70 -6.03 -11.83
N ALA A 92 12.47 -7.24 -11.34
CA ALA A 92 11.18 -7.90 -11.35
C ALA A 92 10.37 -7.48 -10.11
N ARG A 93 9.10 -7.12 -10.33
CA ARG A 93 8.13 -6.80 -9.29
C ARG A 93 6.89 -7.64 -9.51
N GLY A 94 6.47 -8.40 -8.50
CA GLY A 94 5.28 -9.24 -8.60
C GLY A 94 5.16 -10.25 -7.49
N VAL A 95 4.43 -11.34 -7.75
CA VAL A 95 4.13 -12.39 -6.77
C VAL A 95 4.62 -13.75 -7.26
N ALA A 96 5.27 -14.49 -6.37
CA ALA A 96 5.57 -15.91 -6.56
C ALA A 96 5.05 -16.70 -5.35
N GLY A 97 4.22 -17.72 -5.60
CA GLY A 97 3.61 -18.56 -4.56
C GLY A 97 3.05 -17.81 -3.35
N GLY A 98 2.33 -16.70 -3.58
CA GLY A 98 1.69 -15.93 -2.50
C GLY A 98 2.57 -14.94 -1.76
N HIS A 99 3.82 -14.73 -2.20
CA HIS A 99 4.72 -13.74 -1.65
C HIS A 99 5.01 -12.63 -2.64
N ALA A 100 4.95 -11.38 -2.17
CA ALA A 100 5.41 -10.23 -2.95
C ALA A 100 6.95 -10.21 -3.01
N TYR A 101 7.48 -9.99 -4.21
CA TYR A 101 8.90 -9.93 -4.50
C TYR A 101 9.25 -8.66 -5.25
N VAL A 102 10.39 -8.07 -4.87
CA VAL A 102 11.12 -7.08 -5.65
C VAL A 102 12.54 -7.62 -5.76
N LEU A 103 12.90 -8.14 -6.93
CA LEU A 103 14.15 -8.85 -7.15
C LEU A 103 14.92 -8.20 -8.29
N SER A 104 16.22 -8.02 -8.12
CA SER A 104 17.07 -7.40 -9.13
C SER A 104 18.00 -8.40 -9.81
N SER A 105 18.44 -8.02 -11.01
CA SER A 105 19.48 -8.72 -11.76
C SER A 105 20.25 -7.70 -12.61
N VAL A 106 21.32 -8.14 -13.27
CA VAL A 106 22.22 -7.27 -14.02
C VAL A 106 22.55 -7.86 -15.38
N ALA A 107 22.59 -7.01 -16.41
CA ALA A 107 22.98 -7.37 -17.75
C ALA A 107 24.10 -6.45 -18.26
N THR A 108 25.15 -7.03 -18.80
CA THR A 108 26.25 -6.36 -19.50
C THR A 108 26.02 -6.37 -21.01
N GLN A 109 26.95 -5.76 -21.77
CA GLN A 109 26.88 -5.78 -23.24
C GLN A 109 26.94 -7.20 -23.81
N GLY A 110 27.58 -8.15 -23.11
CA GLY A 110 27.69 -9.55 -23.54
C GLY A 110 26.39 -10.33 -23.44
N ASP A 111 25.42 -9.82 -22.68
CA ASP A 111 24.20 -10.54 -22.32
C ASP A 111 23.03 -10.21 -23.27
N LEU A 112 23.26 -9.31 -24.23
CA LEU A 112 22.29 -8.99 -25.26
C LEU A 112 22.04 -10.19 -26.18
N GLY A 113 20.77 -10.59 -26.29
CA GLY A 113 20.33 -11.81 -26.96
C GLY A 113 20.54 -13.09 -26.13
N GLY A 114 21.00 -12.96 -24.88
CA GLY A 114 21.21 -14.05 -23.94
C GLY A 114 20.13 -14.18 -22.88
N THR A 115 20.40 -15.08 -21.93
CA THR A 115 19.57 -15.33 -20.75
C THR A 115 20.10 -14.52 -19.57
N VAL A 116 19.24 -13.76 -18.90
CA VAL A 116 19.50 -13.09 -17.62
C VAL A 116 18.33 -13.39 -16.71
N ASN A 117 18.53 -14.24 -15.72
CA ASN A 117 17.48 -14.63 -14.78
C ASN A 117 17.30 -13.57 -13.68
N ILE A 118 16.12 -13.56 -13.05
CA ILE A 118 15.82 -12.71 -11.90
C ILE A 118 15.31 -13.60 -10.76
N THR A 119 16.16 -13.86 -9.78
CA THR A 119 15.88 -14.76 -8.65
C THR A 119 16.40 -14.14 -7.34
N PRO A 120 16.02 -14.68 -6.17
CA PRO A 120 16.66 -14.27 -4.91
C PRO A 120 18.19 -14.38 -4.93
N LEU A 121 18.77 -15.30 -5.72
CA LEU A 121 20.22 -15.44 -5.86
C LEU A 121 20.83 -14.34 -6.73
N THR A 122 20.19 -13.95 -7.84
CA THR A 122 20.69 -12.84 -8.66
C THR A 122 20.54 -11.51 -7.96
N ASP A 123 19.52 -11.38 -7.11
CA ASP A 123 19.32 -10.21 -6.25
C ASP A 123 20.49 -10.04 -5.27
N LEU A 124 20.88 -11.12 -4.58
CA LEU A 124 22.09 -11.14 -3.74
C LEU A 124 23.36 -10.83 -4.53
N VAL A 125 23.48 -11.31 -5.78
CA VAL A 125 24.63 -10.95 -6.65
C VAL A 125 24.66 -9.44 -6.87
N VAL A 126 23.53 -8.81 -7.22
CA VAL A 126 23.47 -7.36 -7.41
C VAL A 126 23.82 -6.64 -6.11
N SER A 127 23.20 -7.01 -4.99
CA SER A 127 23.45 -6.40 -3.68
C SER A 127 24.92 -6.48 -3.27
N ASN A 128 25.58 -7.63 -3.49
CA ASN A 128 27.01 -7.80 -3.21
C ASN A 128 27.94 -7.02 -4.16
N VAL A 129 27.56 -6.85 -5.43
CA VAL A 129 28.30 -5.98 -6.37
C VAL A 129 28.21 -4.52 -5.96
N VAL A 130 27.03 -4.08 -5.54
CA VAL A 130 26.74 -2.68 -5.20
C VAL A 130 26.83 -2.40 -3.69
N GLY A 131 27.27 -3.36 -2.89
CA GLY A 131 27.41 -3.27 -1.44
C GLY A 131 26.25 -2.60 -0.68
N ASP A 132 25.05 -2.71 -1.21
CA ASP A 132 23.82 -2.05 -0.74
C ASP A 132 22.61 -2.87 -1.19
N ASP A 133 21.43 -2.59 -0.64
CA ASP A 133 20.17 -3.17 -1.08
C ASP A 133 19.92 -2.93 -2.58
N SER A 134 19.57 -3.99 -3.32
CA SER A 134 19.40 -3.93 -4.78
C SER A 134 18.26 -3.00 -5.18
N ALA A 135 17.19 -2.92 -4.39
CA ALA A 135 16.02 -2.11 -4.70
C ALA A 135 16.31 -0.62 -4.51
N ALA A 136 17.04 -0.25 -3.45
CA ALA A 136 17.58 1.09 -3.25
C ALA A 136 18.53 1.50 -4.39
N PHE A 137 19.45 0.62 -4.78
CA PHE A 137 20.35 0.86 -5.92
C PHE A 137 19.58 1.03 -7.24
N PHE A 138 18.55 0.22 -7.49
CA PHE A 138 17.71 0.36 -8.68
C PHE A 138 16.98 1.70 -8.76
N ALA A 139 16.60 2.28 -7.62
CA ALA A 139 15.96 3.59 -7.57
C ALA A 139 16.92 4.72 -8.00
N SER A 140 18.21 4.63 -7.65
CA SER A 140 19.25 5.61 -7.97
C SER A 140 20.57 4.94 -8.40
N PRO A 141 20.64 4.36 -9.61
CA PRO A 141 21.74 3.50 -10.01
C PRO A 141 23.02 4.27 -10.32
N ASP A 142 24.14 3.84 -9.74
CA ASP A 142 25.49 4.17 -10.20
C ASP A 142 26.05 3.03 -11.07
N PHE A 143 25.79 3.12 -12.37
CA PHE A 143 26.19 2.11 -13.35
C PHE A 143 27.70 1.87 -13.44
N SER A 144 28.54 2.76 -12.90
CA SER A 144 30.00 2.55 -12.86
C SER A 144 30.41 1.38 -11.96
N ARG A 145 29.52 0.94 -11.07
CA ARG A 145 29.73 -0.18 -10.14
C ARG A 145 29.37 -1.53 -10.75
N LEU A 146 28.55 -1.55 -11.81
CA LEU A 146 28.09 -2.76 -12.50
C LEU A 146 29.10 -3.21 -13.57
N VAL A 147 30.31 -3.56 -13.15
CA VAL A 147 31.38 -4.02 -14.05
C VAL A 147 31.48 -5.55 -14.08
N ALA A 148 31.77 -6.13 -15.26
CA ALA A 148 31.73 -7.57 -15.49
C ALA A 148 32.60 -8.40 -14.52
N ASP A 149 33.80 -7.92 -14.18
CA ASP A 149 34.68 -8.62 -13.24
C ASP A 149 34.13 -8.63 -11.80
N ALA A 150 33.48 -7.54 -11.36
CA ALA A 150 32.85 -7.47 -10.05
C ALA A 150 31.64 -8.41 -9.98
N ILE A 151 30.81 -8.43 -11.03
CA ILE A 151 29.67 -9.36 -11.16
C ILE A 151 30.15 -10.80 -11.08
N LYS A 152 31.19 -11.15 -11.86
CA LYS A 152 31.77 -12.50 -11.85
C LYS A 152 32.33 -12.89 -10.47
N SER A 153 32.97 -11.94 -9.78
CA SER A 153 33.48 -12.15 -8.42
C SER A 153 32.34 -12.41 -7.43
N ALA A 154 31.27 -11.62 -7.47
CA ALA A 154 30.10 -11.79 -6.62
C ALA A 154 29.41 -13.15 -6.86
N VAL A 155 29.21 -13.54 -8.13
CA VAL A 155 28.69 -14.87 -8.49
C VAL A 155 29.59 -15.97 -7.91
N THR A 156 30.90 -15.90 -8.11
CA THR A 156 31.85 -16.91 -7.62
C THR A 156 31.79 -17.06 -6.10
N GLN A 157 31.67 -15.95 -5.37
CA GLN A 157 31.59 -15.96 -3.92
C GLN A 157 30.27 -16.55 -3.42
N LEU A 158 29.14 -16.13 -3.99
CA LEU A 158 27.83 -16.69 -3.64
C LEU A 158 27.79 -18.20 -3.88
N ILE A 159 28.26 -18.65 -5.05
CA ILE A 159 28.32 -20.08 -5.40
C ILE A 159 29.27 -20.85 -4.47
N GLY A 160 30.39 -20.25 -4.07
CA GLY A 160 31.30 -20.84 -3.07
C GLY A 160 30.62 -21.08 -1.72
N ARG A 161 29.79 -20.13 -1.26
CA ARG A 161 29.02 -20.24 0.00
C ARG A 161 27.91 -21.29 -0.08
N LEU A 162 27.32 -21.49 -1.26
CA LEU A 162 26.26 -22.47 -1.51
C LEU A 162 26.77 -23.85 -1.98
N GLY A 163 28.09 -24.03 -2.09
CA GLY A 163 28.72 -25.24 -2.68
C GLY A 163 28.20 -26.58 -2.14
N PRO A 164 28.08 -26.77 -0.81
CA PRO A 164 27.48 -27.98 -0.24
C PRO A 164 26.05 -28.20 -0.73
N LEU A 165 25.22 -27.15 -0.77
CA LEU A 165 23.82 -27.22 -1.18
C LEU A 165 23.68 -27.56 -2.66
N LEU A 166 24.51 -26.96 -3.51
CA LEU A 166 24.57 -27.29 -4.94
C LEU A 166 24.89 -28.77 -5.14
N THR A 167 25.87 -29.29 -4.39
CA THR A 167 26.26 -30.70 -4.45
C THR A 167 25.11 -31.61 -4.02
N ALA A 168 24.43 -31.28 -2.92
CA ALA A 168 23.28 -32.05 -2.43
C ALA A 168 22.08 -31.97 -3.39
N SER A 169 21.97 -30.89 -4.15
CA SER A 169 20.95 -30.68 -5.18
C SER A 169 21.29 -31.28 -6.54
N GLY A 170 22.46 -31.94 -6.66
CA GLY A 170 22.92 -32.51 -7.93
C GLY A 170 23.28 -31.47 -9.00
N LEU A 171 23.48 -30.20 -8.60
CA LEU A 171 23.87 -29.11 -9.48
C LEU A 171 25.40 -29.00 -9.60
N PRO A 172 25.91 -28.52 -10.74
CA PRO A 172 27.35 -28.23 -10.88
C PRO A 172 27.82 -27.21 -9.84
N SER A 173 29.03 -27.41 -9.31
CA SER A 173 29.64 -26.49 -8.34
C SER A 173 30.01 -25.12 -8.93
N ASP A 174 29.96 -24.98 -10.25
CA ASP A 174 30.25 -23.78 -11.03
C ASP A 174 29.01 -23.28 -11.79
N VAL A 175 27.81 -23.65 -11.33
CA VAL A 175 26.56 -23.24 -11.97
C VAL A 175 26.44 -21.71 -12.04
N ASP A 176 26.15 -21.21 -13.24
CA ASP A 176 25.94 -19.78 -13.48
C ASP A 176 24.49 -19.42 -13.15
N VAL A 177 24.22 -19.02 -11.90
CA VAL A 177 22.88 -18.61 -11.44
C VAL A 177 22.32 -17.40 -12.19
N LEU A 178 23.17 -16.60 -12.84
CA LEU A 178 22.75 -15.40 -13.57
C LEU A 178 22.25 -15.75 -14.98
N HIS A 179 22.94 -16.66 -15.68
CA HIS A 179 22.67 -16.92 -17.11
C HIS A 179 22.19 -18.33 -17.44
N ALA A 180 22.26 -19.30 -16.53
CA ALA A 180 21.83 -20.66 -16.82
C ALA A 180 20.31 -20.70 -17.08
N PRO A 181 19.83 -21.10 -18.26
CA PRO A 181 18.40 -21.18 -18.52
C PRO A 181 17.76 -22.26 -17.64
N PHE A 182 16.60 -21.94 -17.06
CA PHE A 182 15.81 -22.89 -16.29
C PHE A 182 14.31 -22.57 -16.39
N THR A 183 13.49 -23.55 -16.02
CA THR A 183 12.04 -23.46 -15.88
C THR A 183 11.66 -23.50 -14.40
N ALA A 184 10.66 -22.72 -14.00
CA ALA A 184 10.14 -22.76 -12.64
C ALA A 184 9.19 -23.97 -12.46
N ASP A 185 9.75 -25.18 -12.40
CA ASP A 185 9.04 -26.45 -12.38
C ASP A 185 9.41 -27.37 -11.20
N HIS A 186 10.03 -26.81 -10.16
CA HIS A 186 10.53 -27.50 -8.97
C HIS A 186 11.65 -28.52 -9.26
N SER A 187 12.39 -28.35 -10.35
CA SER A 187 13.51 -29.21 -10.73
C SER A 187 14.79 -28.40 -10.99
N GLY A 188 15.94 -29.07 -10.98
CA GLY A 188 17.23 -28.44 -11.31
C GLY A 188 17.47 -27.17 -10.48
N MET A 189 17.71 -26.04 -11.16
CA MET A 189 17.92 -24.74 -10.51
C MET A 189 16.70 -24.30 -9.69
N ASP A 190 15.48 -24.60 -10.12
CA ASP A 190 14.29 -24.17 -9.38
C ASP A 190 14.13 -24.92 -8.06
N SER A 191 14.51 -26.20 -8.01
CA SER A 191 14.55 -26.94 -6.74
C SER A 191 15.49 -26.31 -5.71
N LEU A 192 16.58 -25.66 -6.16
CA LEU A 192 17.44 -24.87 -5.27
C LEU A 192 16.69 -23.63 -4.73
N LEU A 193 15.93 -22.94 -5.58
CA LEU A 193 15.14 -21.77 -5.20
C LEU A 193 13.97 -22.10 -4.27
N ASP A 194 13.39 -23.30 -4.41
CA ASP A 194 12.38 -23.84 -3.50
C ASP A 194 12.93 -24.09 -2.10
N LEU A 195 14.15 -24.61 -2.02
CA LEU A 195 14.75 -25.00 -0.75
C LEU A 195 15.33 -23.81 0.00
N ILE A 196 15.87 -22.82 -0.71
CA ILE A 196 16.52 -21.67 -0.10
C ILE A 196 15.50 -20.61 0.32
N GLU A 197 15.74 -20.00 1.47
CA GLU A 197 15.03 -18.80 1.88
C GLU A 197 16.04 -17.66 2.02
N VAL A 198 15.78 -16.55 1.34
CA VAL A 198 16.57 -15.33 1.42
C VAL A 198 15.68 -14.24 2.00
N LYS A 199 16.13 -13.63 3.10
CA LYS A 199 15.46 -12.49 3.75
C LYS A 199 16.40 -11.30 3.80
N VAL A 200 16.12 -10.28 3.00
CA VAL A 200 16.88 -9.03 2.97
C VAL A 200 16.38 -8.11 4.08
N ASP A 201 17.30 -7.57 4.87
CA ASP A 201 17.08 -6.46 5.80
C ASP A 201 17.84 -5.24 5.27
N ALA A 202 17.12 -4.41 4.51
CA ALA A 202 17.68 -3.18 3.94
C ALA A 202 18.12 -2.17 5.01
N SER A 203 17.57 -2.22 6.22
CA SER A 203 17.95 -1.31 7.31
C SER A 203 19.29 -1.72 7.95
N ALA A 204 19.54 -3.03 8.04
CA ALA A 204 20.80 -3.58 8.49
C ALA A 204 21.84 -3.70 7.36
N ASN A 205 21.44 -3.50 6.10
CA ASN A 205 22.25 -3.74 4.90
C ASN A 205 22.78 -5.18 4.81
N THR A 206 21.93 -6.15 5.15
CA THR A 206 22.29 -7.58 5.15
C THR A 206 21.18 -8.44 4.56
N ALA A 207 21.49 -9.70 4.22
CA ALA A 207 20.51 -10.74 4.02
C ALA A 207 20.78 -11.96 4.91
N THR A 208 19.72 -12.62 5.34
CA THR A 208 19.80 -13.96 5.96
C THR A 208 19.51 -15.01 4.90
N ILE A 209 20.36 -16.02 4.80
CA ILE A 209 20.21 -17.17 3.91
C ILE A 209 19.98 -18.43 4.76
N SER A 210 18.83 -19.06 4.57
CA SER A 210 18.35 -20.23 5.33
C SER A 210 17.67 -21.26 4.43
N TYR A 211 17.06 -22.28 5.04
CA TYR A 211 16.35 -23.37 4.36
C TYR A 211 14.87 -23.41 4.72
N ARG A 212 14.07 -23.99 3.81
CA ARG A 212 12.66 -24.36 4.02
C ARG A 212 12.47 -25.83 4.41
N LEU A 213 13.54 -26.49 4.84
CA LEU A 213 13.56 -27.90 5.23
C LEU A 213 13.44 -28.08 6.74
N GLY A 214 12.91 -29.21 7.16
CA GLY A 214 13.00 -29.69 8.54
C GLY A 214 14.46 -29.88 8.97
N GLY A 215 14.74 -29.64 10.25
CA GLY A 215 16.08 -29.75 10.84
C GLY A 215 16.62 -28.42 11.37
N THR A 216 17.74 -28.49 12.11
CA THR A 216 18.37 -27.31 12.73
C THR A 216 19.71 -27.05 12.06
N VAL A 217 19.68 -26.38 10.90
CA VAL A 217 20.89 -25.79 10.31
C VAL A 217 20.90 -24.31 10.62
N THR A 218 22.05 -23.80 11.03
CA THR A 218 22.24 -22.39 11.36
C THR A 218 22.19 -21.57 10.06
N PRO A 219 21.29 -20.57 9.94
CA PRO A 219 21.31 -19.61 8.84
C PRO A 219 22.66 -18.89 8.77
N ILE A 220 23.04 -18.44 7.56
CA ILE A 220 24.18 -17.53 7.40
C ILE A 220 23.69 -16.11 7.14
N THR A 221 24.49 -15.12 7.51
CA THR A 221 24.25 -13.72 7.18
C THR A 221 25.17 -13.32 6.05
N ASP A 222 24.63 -12.64 5.04
CA ASP A 222 25.33 -11.96 3.96
C ASP A 222 25.36 -10.47 4.27
N ASP A 223 26.54 -9.92 4.56
CA ASP A 223 26.74 -8.49 4.78
C ASP A 223 27.19 -7.85 3.46
N PHE A 224 26.31 -7.06 2.84
CA PHE A 224 26.57 -6.47 1.53
C PHE A 224 27.79 -5.52 1.57
N SER A 225 28.11 -4.94 2.73
CA SER A 225 29.30 -4.11 2.88
C SER A 225 30.62 -4.90 2.92
N ASN A 226 30.54 -6.22 3.06
CA ASN A 226 31.68 -7.13 3.13
C ASN A 226 31.76 -8.04 1.89
N PRO A 227 32.33 -7.55 0.77
CA PRO A 227 32.44 -8.32 -0.47
C PRO A 227 33.44 -9.48 -0.40
N ALA A 228 33.98 -9.80 0.78
CA ALA A 228 34.88 -10.93 1.02
C ALA A 228 34.22 -11.99 1.93
N ASP A 229 32.93 -11.86 2.27
CA ASP A 229 32.22 -12.88 3.04
C ASP A 229 32.21 -14.21 2.29
N ASN A 230 32.73 -15.24 2.95
CA ASN A 230 32.86 -16.59 2.44
C ASN A 230 32.28 -17.64 3.40
N THR A 231 31.41 -17.20 4.32
CA THR A 231 30.73 -18.09 5.26
C THR A 231 29.86 -19.09 4.49
N VAL A 232 30.21 -20.37 4.60
CA VAL A 232 29.53 -21.46 3.89
C VAL A 232 28.24 -21.82 4.60
N LEU A 233 27.18 -22.01 3.82
CA LEU A 233 25.91 -22.55 4.31
C LEU A 233 26.03 -24.08 4.42
N ASP A 234 25.99 -24.60 5.64
CA ASP A 234 25.90 -26.04 5.88
C ASP A 234 24.60 -26.63 5.30
N VAL A 235 24.54 -27.95 5.12
CA VAL A 235 23.41 -28.62 4.45
C VAL A 235 22.75 -29.66 5.34
N PRO A 236 21.40 -29.67 5.45
CA PRO A 236 20.67 -30.75 6.13
C PRO A 236 20.98 -32.12 5.52
N SER A 237 21.18 -33.15 6.35
CA SER A 237 21.57 -34.49 5.89
C SER A 237 20.54 -35.18 4.98
N ASP A 238 19.29 -34.75 5.03
CA ASP A 238 18.16 -35.27 4.26
C ASP A 238 17.85 -34.45 2.99
N THR A 239 18.66 -33.45 2.63
CA THR A 239 18.41 -32.53 1.50
C THR A 239 18.07 -33.26 0.19
N ALA A 240 18.83 -34.31 -0.18
CA ALA A 240 18.55 -35.07 -1.40
C ALA A 240 17.17 -35.76 -1.35
N THR A 241 16.81 -36.36 -0.21
CA THR A 241 15.49 -36.96 0.02
C THR A 241 14.39 -35.91 -0.06
N SER A 242 14.65 -34.71 0.46
CA SER A 242 13.71 -33.58 0.40
C SER A 242 13.50 -33.06 -1.02
N ILE A 243 14.53 -33.07 -1.87
CA ILE A 243 14.38 -32.73 -3.30
C ILE A 243 13.52 -33.77 -4.02
N ASP A 244 13.77 -35.07 -3.77
CA ASP A 244 12.95 -36.14 -4.33
C ASP A 244 11.48 -36.01 -3.88
N ALA A 245 11.26 -35.68 -2.61
CA ALA A 245 9.93 -35.47 -2.04
C ALA A 245 9.22 -34.26 -2.65
N LEU A 246 9.92 -33.13 -2.85
CA LEU A 246 9.40 -31.94 -3.51
C LEU A 246 9.00 -32.25 -4.96
N GLY A 247 9.85 -32.95 -5.71
CA GLY A 247 9.53 -33.40 -7.07
C GLY A 247 8.31 -34.32 -7.12
N ALA A 248 8.13 -35.17 -6.10
CA ALA A 248 6.95 -36.02 -5.96
C ALA A 248 5.67 -35.20 -5.64
N ILE A 249 5.77 -34.14 -4.83
CA ILE A 249 4.65 -33.20 -4.56
C ILE A 249 4.26 -32.47 -5.84
N ALA A 250 5.23 -31.90 -6.56
CA ALA A 250 4.99 -31.21 -7.82
C ALA A 250 4.32 -32.13 -8.86
N THR A 251 4.82 -33.37 -8.98
CA THR A 251 4.21 -34.39 -9.85
C THR A 251 2.79 -34.71 -9.41
N ARG A 252 2.52 -34.84 -8.12
CA ARG A 252 1.19 -35.11 -7.58
C ARG A 252 0.18 -34.03 -7.95
N ILE A 253 0.57 -32.76 -7.86
CA ILE A 253 -0.28 -31.62 -8.22
C ILE A 253 -0.49 -31.57 -9.74
N ARG A 254 0.55 -31.81 -10.53
CA ARG A 254 0.45 -31.87 -12.00
C ARG A 254 -0.49 -32.99 -12.46
N ASP A 255 -0.41 -34.17 -11.84
CA ASP A 255 -1.28 -35.30 -12.13
C ASP A 255 -2.74 -35.01 -11.75
N PHE A 256 -2.97 -34.32 -10.64
CA PHE A 256 -4.29 -33.79 -10.29
C PHE A 256 -4.79 -32.86 -11.39
N ASN A 257 -3.96 -31.93 -11.85
CA ASN A 257 -4.34 -30.97 -12.88
C ASN A 257 -4.61 -31.62 -14.23
N ALA A 258 -3.87 -32.68 -14.57
CA ALA A 258 -4.02 -33.44 -15.81
C ALA A 258 -5.36 -34.20 -15.90
N LEU A 259 -6.04 -34.49 -14.78
CA LEU A 259 -7.37 -35.12 -14.78
C LEU A 259 -8.40 -34.32 -15.61
N PHE A 260 -8.24 -33.01 -15.68
CA PHE A 260 -9.19 -32.07 -16.27
C PHE A 260 -8.97 -31.83 -17.76
N ALA A 261 -7.87 -32.35 -18.33
CA ALA A 261 -7.49 -32.10 -19.72
C ALA A 261 -8.53 -32.59 -20.75
N ASN A 262 -9.37 -33.57 -20.37
CA ASN A 262 -10.39 -34.17 -21.24
C ASN A 262 -11.83 -33.89 -20.75
N GLY A 263 -12.03 -32.81 -19.99
CA GLY A 263 -13.32 -32.44 -19.39
C GLY A 263 -13.38 -32.71 -17.89
N ILE A 264 -14.58 -32.63 -17.31
CA ILE A 264 -14.77 -32.76 -15.86
C ILE A 264 -14.52 -34.22 -15.44
N PRO A 265 -13.58 -34.49 -14.51
CA PRO A 265 -13.29 -35.83 -14.02
C PRO A 265 -14.39 -36.37 -13.10
N THR A 266 -14.36 -37.68 -12.83
CA THR A 266 -15.27 -38.29 -11.86
C THR A 266 -14.88 -37.94 -10.42
N SER A 267 -15.86 -37.92 -9.51
CA SER A 267 -15.64 -37.68 -8.08
C SER A 267 -14.63 -38.65 -7.45
N ALA A 268 -14.55 -39.89 -7.93
CA ALA A 268 -13.56 -40.88 -7.47
C ALA A 268 -12.13 -40.54 -7.91
N GLN A 269 -11.95 -40.03 -9.13
CA GLN A 269 -10.64 -39.60 -9.62
C GLN A 269 -10.13 -38.39 -8.83
N VAL A 270 -11.00 -37.40 -8.60
CA VAL A 270 -10.67 -36.21 -7.78
C VAL A 270 -10.42 -36.61 -6.32
N GLY A 271 -11.31 -37.42 -5.73
CA GLY A 271 -11.25 -37.81 -4.32
C GLY A 271 -10.04 -38.67 -3.93
N ALA A 272 -9.31 -39.22 -4.90
CA ALA A 272 -8.06 -39.96 -4.69
C ALA A 272 -6.87 -39.07 -4.33
N TYR A 273 -6.99 -37.74 -4.45
CA TYR A 273 -5.93 -36.78 -4.13
C TYR A 273 -6.07 -36.15 -2.73
N PHE A 274 -7.26 -36.25 -2.13
CA PHE A 274 -7.58 -35.61 -0.85
C PHE A 274 -7.61 -36.63 0.28
N ASP A 275 -6.97 -36.31 1.41
CA ASP A 275 -6.99 -37.13 2.61
C ASP A 275 -8.41 -37.25 3.18
N ALA A 276 -8.70 -38.33 3.92
CA ALA A 276 -10.01 -38.52 4.55
C ALA A 276 -10.38 -37.38 5.52
N GLY A 277 -9.38 -36.79 6.20
CA GLY A 277 -9.53 -35.64 7.08
C GLY A 277 -9.39 -34.28 6.39
N PHE A 278 -9.44 -34.21 5.04
CA PHE A 278 -9.26 -32.95 4.33
C PHE A 278 -10.22 -31.86 4.82
N LEU A 279 -9.65 -30.69 5.13
CA LEU A 279 -10.37 -29.48 5.50
C LEU A 279 -9.62 -28.24 5.01
N MET A 280 -10.25 -27.48 4.12
CA MET A 280 -9.72 -26.22 3.59
C MET A 280 -10.74 -25.10 3.82
N ASN A 281 -10.44 -24.13 4.68
CA ASN A 281 -11.30 -22.97 4.90
C ASN A 281 -12.77 -23.33 5.15
N GLY A 282 -13.03 -24.36 5.96
CA GLY A 282 -14.38 -24.89 6.25
C GLY A 282 -14.94 -25.88 5.22
N THR A 283 -14.28 -26.02 4.07
CA THR A 283 -14.66 -26.95 3.00
C THR A 283 -14.05 -28.33 3.25
N ASP A 284 -14.90 -29.32 3.51
CA ASP A 284 -14.48 -30.70 3.70
C ASP A 284 -14.20 -31.45 2.39
N LYS A 285 -13.73 -32.70 2.50
CA LYS A 285 -13.45 -33.57 1.34
C LYS A 285 -14.63 -33.70 0.38
N ALA A 286 -15.86 -33.84 0.88
CA ALA A 286 -17.02 -34.06 0.02
C ALA A 286 -17.37 -32.78 -0.76
N ALA A 287 -17.32 -31.64 -0.08
CA ALA A 287 -17.57 -30.33 -0.67
C ALA A 287 -16.50 -29.96 -1.72
N ILE A 288 -15.20 -30.17 -1.43
CA ILE A 288 -14.14 -29.84 -2.39
C ILE A 288 -14.18 -30.72 -3.65
N ILE A 289 -14.55 -32.00 -3.50
CA ILE A 289 -14.77 -32.88 -4.66
C ILE A 289 -15.94 -32.37 -5.50
N THR A 290 -17.02 -31.91 -4.86
CA THR A 290 -18.18 -31.33 -5.56
C THR A 290 -17.79 -30.06 -6.31
N TYR A 291 -17.02 -29.18 -5.68
CA TYR A 291 -16.49 -27.95 -6.28
C TYR A 291 -15.72 -28.24 -7.58
N PHE A 292 -14.72 -29.13 -7.51
CA PHE A 292 -13.92 -29.48 -8.69
C PHE A 292 -14.67 -30.30 -9.73
N THR A 293 -15.76 -30.99 -9.37
CA THR A 293 -16.57 -31.78 -10.32
C THR A 293 -17.83 -31.05 -10.80
N SER A 294 -17.97 -29.76 -10.47
CA SER A 294 -19.13 -28.96 -10.87
C SER A 294 -19.16 -28.71 -12.38
N ALA A 295 -20.34 -28.85 -12.96
CA ALA A 295 -20.61 -28.46 -14.35
C ALA A 295 -21.13 -27.01 -14.47
N ASP A 296 -21.33 -26.32 -13.35
CA ASP A 296 -21.70 -24.90 -13.37
C ASP A 296 -20.55 -24.07 -13.96
N PRO A 297 -20.77 -23.23 -14.98
CA PRO A 297 -19.71 -22.47 -15.63
C PRO A 297 -18.94 -21.53 -14.70
N THR A 298 -19.61 -20.94 -13.71
CA THR A 298 -18.98 -19.96 -12.80
C THR A 298 -18.09 -20.68 -11.80
N ILE A 299 -18.61 -21.75 -11.17
CA ILE A 299 -17.84 -22.61 -10.25
C ILE A 299 -16.68 -23.28 -10.99
N LYS A 300 -16.88 -23.74 -12.23
CA LYS A 300 -15.81 -24.34 -13.03
C LYS A 300 -14.69 -23.34 -13.32
N ALA A 301 -15.03 -22.11 -13.70
CA ALA A 301 -14.03 -21.08 -13.96
C ALA A 301 -13.21 -20.75 -12.71
N ASP A 302 -13.87 -20.69 -11.55
CA ASP A 302 -13.21 -20.50 -10.26
C ASP A 302 -12.31 -21.70 -9.90
N ALA A 303 -12.80 -22.93 -10.06
CA ALA A 303 -12.04 -24.15 -9.81
C ALA A 303 -10.79 -24.27 -10.70
N ASP A 304 -10.89 -23.81 -11.95
CA ASP A 304 -9.74 -23.73 -12.86
C ASP A 304 -8.72 -22.69 -12.40
N LYS A 305 -9.13 -21.58 -11.78
CA LYS A 305 -8.20 -20.62 -11.15
C LYS A 305 -7.53 -21.22 -9.93
N SER A 306 -8.26 -21.91 -9.05
CA SER A 306 -7.66 -22.57 -7.88
C SER A 306 -6.65 -23.65 -8.27
N ARG A 307 -6.93 -24.42 -9.32
CA ARG A 307 -6.00 -25.42 -9.90
C ARG A 307 -4.72 -24.79 -10.43
N GLN A 308 -4.84 -23.68 -11.16
CA GLN A 308 -3.67 -22.94 -11.67
C GLN A 308 -2.84 -22.35 -10.52
N ALA A 309 -3.49 -21.75 -9.52
CA ALA A 309 -2.82 -21.24 -8.33
C ALA A 309 -2.07 -22.36 -7.58
N LEU A 310 -2.69 -23.54 -7.43
CA LEU A 310 -2.07 -24.69 -6.77
C LEU A 310 -0.85 -25.22 -7.51
N GLU A 311 -0.79 -25.11 -8.84
CA GLU A 311 0.39 -25.49 -9.63
C GLU A 311 1.54 -24.49 -9.48
N ALA A 312 1.24 -23.21 -9.24
CA ALA A 312 2.21 -22.15 -8.98
C ALA A 312 2.57 -22.01 -7.48
N PHE A 313 2.69 -23.14 -6.77
CA PHE A 313 2.93 -23.14 -5.33
C PHE A 313 4.40 -22.83 -4.99
N THR A 314 4.66 -22.31 -3.80
CA THR A 314 6.00 -22.32 -3.19
C THR A 314 6.05 -23.25 -1.98
N LEU A 315 7.22 -23.82 -1.72
CA LEU A 315 7.45 -24.58 -0.49
C LEU A 315 7.45 -23.65 0.74
N VAL A 316 6.72 -24.02 1.79
CA VAL A 316 6.77 -23.35 3.10
C VAL A 316 7.62 -24.17 4.06
N SER A 317 7.34 -25.47 4.14
CA SER A 317 8.08 -26.42 4.96
C SER A 317 8.00 -27.83 4.38
N LEU A 318 9.05 -28.63 4.61
CA LEU A 318 9.10 -30.04 4.27
C LEU A 318 9.89 -30.82 5.32
N ASP A 319 9.24 -31.79 5.95
CA ASP A 319 9.85 -32.70 6.92
C ASP A 319 9.75 -34.14 6.40
N THR A 320 10.86 -34.63 5.82
CA THR A 320 10.96 -36.01 5.34
C THR A 320 11.36 -37.02 6.42
N ALA A 321 11.74 -36.54 7.61
CA ALA A 321 12.08 -37.35 8.76
C ALA A 321 10.85 -37.69 9.62
N ALA A 322 9.77 -36.91 9.51
CA ALA A 322 8.48 -37.20 10.11
C ALA A 322 7.86 -38.51 9.59
N SER A 323 7.01 -39.14 10.41
CA SER A 323 6.24 -40.33 10.05
C SER A 323 4.77 -40.14 10.45
N PRO A 324 3.85 -39.89 9.49
CA PRO A 324 4.08 -39.72 8.05
C PRO A 324 4.95 -38.49 7.72
N GLN A 325 5.56 -38.47 6.53
CA GLN A 325 6.24 -37.27 6.03
C GLN A 325 5.23 -36.14 5.89
N THR A 326 5.64 -34.90 6.14
CA THR A 326 4.74 -33.73 6.09
C THR A 326 5.34 -32.62 5.24
N ALA A 327 4.46 -31.88 4.58
CA ALA A 327 4.83 -30.67 3.86
C ALA A 327 3.73 -29.62 4.00
N THR A 328 4.12 -28.35 3.94
CA THR A 328 3.22 -27.24 3.73
C THR A 328 3.67 -26.48 2.50
N ILE A 329 2.74 -26.24 1.58
CA ILE A 329 2.95 -25.39 0.41
C ILE A 329 2.05 -24.16 0.51
N ARG A 330 2.43 -23.08 -0.17
CA ARG A 330 1.64 -21.86 -0.30
C ARG A 330 1.24 -21.62 -1.74
N PHE A 331 0.00 -21.23 -1.95
CA PHE A 331 -0.57 -20.91 -3.25
C PHE A 331 -1.56 -19.75 -3.10
N GLY A 332 -1.27 -18.61 -3.74
CA GLY A 332 -1.95 -17.36 -3.42
C GLY A 332 -1.85 -17.02 -1.92
N ALA A 333 -2.94 -16.52 -1.31
CA ALA A 333 -2.98 -16.24 0.12
C ALA A 333 -3.16 -17.50 1.01
N ASN A 334 -3.33 -18.69 0.41
CA ASN A 334 -3.66 -19.92 1.12
C ASN A 334 -2.45 -20.84 1.31
N THR A 335 -2.53 -21.71 2.31
CA THR A 335 -1.61 -22.82 2.51
C THR A 335 -2.32 -24.15 2.30
N MET A 336 -1.56 -25.18 1.92
CA MET A 336 -2.03 -26.56 1.82
C MET A 336 -1.07 -27.43 2.59
N ASN A 337 -1.57 -28.18 3.57
CA ASN A 337 -0.80 -29.22 4.22
C ASN A 337 -0.90 -30.51 3.40
N LEU A 338 0.20 -31.25 3.33
CA LEU A 338 0.30 -32.55 2.69
C LEU A 338 0.94 -33.56 3.63
N SER A 339 0.56 -34.82 3.48
CA SER A 339 1.20 -35.93 4.17
C SER A 339 1.48 -37.09 3.23
N ASN A 340 2.49 -37.89 3.56
CA ASN A 340 2.82 -39.12 2.85
C ASN A 340 3.20 -40.21 3.85
N ASP A 341 2.36 -41.24 3.94
CA ASP A 341 2.55 -42.41 4.80
C ASP A 341 3.32 -43.56 4.12
N GLY A 342 3.88 -43.29 2.93
CA GLY A 342 4.53 -44.27 2.05
C GLY A 342 3.66 -44.73 0.89
N THR A 343 2.38 -44.33 0.83
CA THR A 343 1.48 -44.64 -0.29
C THR A 343 1.36 -43.53 -1.34
N GLY A 344 1.94 -42.36 -1.06
CA GLY A 344 1.92 -41.17 -1.92
C GLY A 344 1.45 -39.93 -1.17
N TRP A 345 1.76 -38.76 -1.72
CA TRP A 345 1.33 -37.48 -1.14
C TRP A 345 -0.18 -37.27 -1.25
N MET A 346 -0.81 -36.87 -0.15
CA MET A 346 -2.22 -36.55 -0.05
C MET A 346 -2.41 -35.09 0.36
N LEU A 347 -3.43 -34.41 -0.16
CA LEU A 347 -3.82 -33.05 0.22
C LEU A 347 -4.68 -33.09 1.48
N LEU A 348 -4.33 -32.34 2.52
CA LEU A 348 -5.06 -32.27 3.80
C LEU A 348 -5.82 -30.96 3.98
N GLY A 349 -5.53 -29.95 3.16
CA GLY A 349 -6.03 -28.59 3.35
C GLY A 349 -5.26 -27.85 4.46
N ASN A 350 -5.74 -26.67 4.84
CA ASN A 350 -5.10 -25.85 5.88
C ASN A 350 -5.63 -26.15 7.29
N GLY A 351 -6.67 -26.98 7.43
CA GLY A 351 -7.28 -27.33 8.71
C GLY A 351 -8.16 -26.23 9.31
N ALA A 352 -8.36 -25.10 8.61
CA ALA A 352 -9.20 -24.02 9.11
C ALA A 352 -10.69 -24.35 8.94
N ASN A 353 -11.50 -23.99 9.93
CA ASN A 353 -12.95 -24.23 9.90
C ASN A 353 -13.74 -23.22 9.06
N TRP A 354 -13.07 -22.16 8.60
CA TRP A 354 -13.62 -21.01 7.88
C TRP A 354 -12.47 -20.30 7.15
N ASP A 355 -12.81 -19.47 6.16
CA ASP A 355 -11.86 -18.72 5.37
C ASP A 355 -11.48 -17.40 6.04
N THR A 356 -10.26 -16.94 5.80
CA THR A 356 -9.78 -15.63 6.21
C THR A 356 -9.12 -14.93 5.05
N HIS A 357 -9.47 -13.66 4.85
CA HIS A 357 -8.82 -12.83 3.86
C HIS A 357 -8.30 -11.54 4.49
N VAL A 358 -7.04 -11.22 4.20
CA VAL A 358 -6.40 -9.98 4.61
C VAL A 358 -5.81 -9.34 3.37
N ASN A 359 -6.28 -8.15 3.02
CA ASN A 359 -5.79 -7.43 1.86
C ASN A 359 -5.50 -5.97 2.19
N GLY A 360 -4.54 -5.38 1.48
CA GLY A 360 -4.43 -3.93 1.43
C GLY A 360 -5.46 -3.39 0.44
N GLU A 361 -6.30 -2.47 0.89
CA GLU A 361 -7.18 -1.72 0.02
C GLU A 361 -6.79 -0.24 0.07
N SER A 362 -6.67 0.38 -1.10
CA SER A 362 -6.34 1.79 -1.20
C SER A 362 -7.19 2.49 -2.26
N GLN A 363 -7.53 3.76 -2.04
CA GLN A 363 -8.32 4.57 -2.96
C GLN A 363 -7.65 5.92 -3.19
N LEU A 364 -7.51 6.35 -4.45
CA LEU A 364 -7.01 7.66 -4.85
C LEU A 364 -8.18 8.55 -5.29
N TYR A 365 -8.47 9.57 -4.50
CA TYR A 365 -9.45 10.60 -4.83
C TYR A 365 -8.83 11.64 -5.75
N GLN A 366 -9.15 11.57 -7.04
CA GLN A 366 -8.55 12.44 -8.07
C GLN A 366 -8.91 13.92 -7.89
N SER A 367 -10.05 14.20 -7.27
CA SER A 367 -10.52 15.56 -6.99
C SER A 367 -9.63 16.29 -5.99
N THR A 368 -9.00 15.57 -5.06
CA THR A 368 -8.16 16.13 -3.98
C THR A 368 -6.70 15.68 -4.04
N GLY A 369 -6.39 14.65 -4.83
CA GLY A 369 -5.09 13.98 -4.82
C GLY A 369 -4.85 13.13 -3.56
N THR A 370 -5.89 12.88 -2.76
CA THR A 370 -5.76 12.15 -1.48
C THR A 370 -5.81 10.65 -1.69
N VAL A 371 -4.86 9.94 -1.08
CA VAL A 371 -4.89 8.48 -0.96
C VAL A 371 -5.45 8.10 0.41
N TYR A 372 -6.43 7.22 0.41
CA TYR A 372 -6.94 6.54 1.59
C TYR A 372 -6.50 5.08 1.53
N SER A 373 -5.94 4.56 2.62
CA SER A 373 -5.47 3.17 2.70
C SER A 373 -6.02 2.48 3.93
N GLU A 374 -6.34 1.19 3.80
CA GLU A 374 -6.85 0.35 4.87
C GLU A 374 -6.38 -1.10 4.75
N LEU A 375 -6.47 -1.82 5.87
CA LEU A 375 -6.45 -3.28 5.91
C LEU A 375 -7.87 -3.77 5.83
N ASN A 376 -8.19 -4.48 4.76
CA ASN A 376 -9.47 -5.13 4.58
C ASN A 376 -9.39 -6.55 5.20
N LEU A 377 -10.10 -6.76 6.31
CA LEU A 377 -10.11 -7.98 7.11
C LEU A 377 -11.44 -8.70 6.90
N ASN A 378 -11.40 -9.95 6.43
CA ASN A 378 -12.60 -10.70 6.08
C ASN A 378 -12.58 -12.11 6.64
N VAL A 379 -13.78 -12.61 6.91
CA VAL A 379 -14.03 -13.98 7.31
C VAL A 379 -15.21 -14.55 6.50
N HIS A 380 -15.05 -15.78 5.98
CA HIS A 380 -16.12 -16.50 5.27
C HIS A 380 -16.41 -17.88 5.90
N ASP A 381 -17.67 -18.13 6.24
CA ASP A 381 -18.18 -19.39 6.76
C ASP A 381 -18.61 -20.40 5.68
N ASN A 382 -17.67 -20.85 4.85
CA ASN A 382 -17.98 -21.85 3.81
C ASN A 382 -18.59 -23.16 4.39
N GLY A 383 -18.34 -23.44 5.67
CA GLY A 383 -18.73 -24.67 6.35
C GLY A 383 -20.03 -24.59 7.17
N ASN A 384 -20.73 -23.43 7.16
CA ASN A 384 -21.89 -23.15 8.00
C ASN A 384 -21.64 -23.48 9.50
N LYS A 385 -20.50 -23.02 10.03
CA LYS A 385 -20.02 -23.22 11.40
C LYS A 385 -20.34 -22.05 12.33
N PHE A 386 -20.70 -20.88 11.81
CA PHE A 386 -20.94 -19.69 12.61
C PHE A 386 -22.31 -19.77 13.28
N GLN A 387 -22.38 -19.24 14.50
CA GLN A 387 -23.57 -19.20 15.31
C GLN A 387 -23.93 -17.74 15.60
N ALA A 388 -25.21 -17.48 15.88
CA ALA A 388 -25.61 -16.16 16.38
C ALA A 388 -24.89 -15.89 17.71
N GLY A 389 -24.27 -14.72 17.84
CA GLY A 389 -23.40 -14.40 18.98
C GLY A 389 -21.90 -14.66 18.73
N ASP A 390 -21.54 -15.22 17.58
CA ASP A 390 -20.13 -15.32 17.19
C ASP A 390 -19.57 -13.95 16.77
N TYR A 391 -18.36 -13.66 17.23
CA TYR A 391 -17.57 -12.50 16.83
C TYR A 391 -16.09 -12.89 16.73
N PHE A 392 -15.28 -12.05 16.09
CA PHE A 392 -13.85 -12.31 15.92
C PHE A 392 -13.02 -11.18 16.49
N ILE A 393 -11.91 -11.53 17.12
CA ILE A 393 -10.83 -10.60 17.45
C ILE A 393 -9.67 -10.88 16.48
N VAL A 394 -9.22 -9.84 15.78
CA VAL A 394 -8.14 -9.93 14.80
C VAL A 394 -6.92 -9.20 15.32
N THR A 395 -5.80 -9.91 15.38
CA THR A 395 -4.51 -9.38 15.84
C THR A 395 -3.46 -9.55 14.75
N GLY A 396 -2.50 -8.62 14.66
CA GLY A 396 -1.41 -8.67 13.69
C GLY A 396 -0.71 -7.31 13.54
N PRO A 397 0.36 -7.24 12.75
CA PRO A 397 1.10 -5.99 12.51
C PRO A 397 0.19 -4.87 12.00
N GLY A 398 0.41 -3.65 12.50
CA GLY A 398 -0.37 -2.46 12.12
C GLY A 398 -1.77 -2.34 12.74
N LEU A 399 -2.23 -3.36 13.47
CA LEU A 399 -3.45 -3.28 14.30
C LEU A 399 -3.08 -2.87 15.74
N PRO A 400 -4.05 -2.36 16.54
CA PRO A 400 -3.85 -2.16 17.97
C PRO A 400 -3.38 -3.46 18.65
N ALA A 401 -2.60 -3.35 19.73
CA ALA A 401 -2.01 -4.52 20.40
C ALA A 401 -3.05 -5.56 20.90
N LYS A 402 -4.28 -5.12 21.20
CA LYS A 402 -5.41 -5.99 21.58
C LYS A 402 -6.28 -6.44 20.40
N GLY A 403 -5.92 -6.04 19.18
CA GLY A 403 -6.65 -6.33 17.97
C GLY A 403 -7.84 -5.41 17.71
N VAL A 404 -8.61 -5.79 16.69
CA VAL A 404 -9.88 -5.17 16.30
C VAL A 404 -10.99 -6.22 16.33
N VAL A 405 -12.23 -5.79 16.57
CA VAL A 405 -13.39 -6.69 16.66
C VAL A 405 -14.15 -6.69 15.34
N LEU A 406 -14.42 -7.88 14.80
CA LEU A 406 -15.31 -8.12 13.67
C LEU A 406 -16.60 -8.76 14.19
N VAL A 407 -17.74 -8.12 13.91
CA VAL A 407 -19.08 -8.59 14.28
C VAL A 407 -19.93 -8.79 13.03
N GLN A 408 -20.94 -9.66 13.11
CA GLN A 408 -21.75 -10.01 11.94
C GLN A 408 -22.60 -8.81 11.52
N TYR A 409 -22.31 -8.21 10.38
CA TYR A 409 -23.07 -7.09 9.85
C TYR A 409 -24.13 -7.59 8.85
N ASP A 410 -25.36 -7.07 8.95
CA ASP A 410 -26.37 -7.18 7.90
C ASP A 410 -26.52 -5.80 7.24
N PHE A 411 -26.08 -5.69 5.99
CA PHE A 411 -26.19 -4.45 5.20
C PHE A 411 -27.65 -4.02 4.94
N ASN A 412 -28.66 -4.86 5.20
CA ASN A 412 -30.05 -4.56 4.85
C ASN A 412 -31.12 -4.82 5.93
N SER A 413 -30.81 -5.33 7.13
CA SER A 413 -31.78 -5.34 8.24
C SER A 413 -31.16 -5.58 9.63
N PHE A 414 -31.52 -4.76 10.62
CA PHE A 414 -31.09 -4.88 12.03
C PHE A 414 -31.71 -6.09 12.79
N ALA A 415 -32.12 -7.14 12.08
CA ALA A 415 -32.57 -8.38 12.67
C ALA A 415 -31.62 -9.48 12.20
N ASN A 416 -30.74 -9.96 13.11
CA ASN A 416 -29.84 -11.11 12.92
C ASN A 416 -30.48 -12.19 12.04
N LYS A 417 -30.18 -12.14 10.74
CA LYS A 417 -30.53 -13.22 9.85
C LYS A 417 -29.39 -14.23 9.93
N ALA A 418 -29.67 -15.37 10.54
CA ALA A 418 -28.84 -16.55 10.48
C ALA A 418 -28.71 -16.98 9.00
N SER A 419 -27.76 -16.39 8.26
CA SER A 419 -27.41 -16.73 6.87
C SER A 419 -26.28 -15.88 6.26
N ASN A 420 -25.66 -14.92 6.97
CA ASN A 420 -24.57 -14.15 6.39
C ASN A 420 -23.26 -14.91 6.58
N ASP A 421 -22.86 -15.63 5.53
CA ASP A 421 -21.62 -16.42 5.51
C ASP A 421 -20.38 -15.51 5.46
N TYR A 422 -20.50 -14.19 5.30
CA TYR A 422 -19.37 -13.29 5.06
C TYR A 422 -19.36 -12.07 5.99
N MET A 423 -18.19 -11.77 6.58
CA MET A 423 -17.94 -10.62 7.46
C MET A 423 -16.74 -9.82 6.94
N ILE A 424 -16.85 -8.49 6.87
CA ILE A 424 -15.82 -7.58 6.34
C ILE A 424 -15.60 -6.43 7.30
N TYR A 425 -14.34 -6.03 7.50
CA TYR A 425 -13.98 -4.82 8.23
C TYR A 425 -12.75 -4.14 7.61
N GLY A 426 -12.93 -2.89 7.15
CA GLY A 426 -11.84 -2.01 6.74
C GLY A 426 -11.25 -1.26 7.93
N TYR A 427 -9.98 -1.53 8.25
CA TYR A 427 -9.24 -0.81 9.28
C TYR A 427 -8.33 0.25 8.63
N PRO A 428 -8.57 1.56 8.82
CA PRO A 428 -7.75 2.61 8.22
C PRO A 428 -6.29 2.52 8.66
N VAL A 429 -5.37 2.68 7.72
CA VAL A 429 -3.92 2.62 7.95
C VAL A 429 -3.25 3.91 7.47
N THR A 430 -2.50 4.56 8.36
CA THR A 430 -1.67 5.73 8.00
C THR A 430 -0.33 5.30 7.41
N ASP A 431 0.37 6.20 6.72
CA ASP A 431 1.70 5.93 6.18
C ASP A 431 2.70 5.45 7.24
N ALA A 432 2.63 6.00 8.46
CA ALA A 432 3.50 5.59 9.55
C ALA A 432 3.25 4.12 9.94
N VAL A 433 1.98 3.71 10.02
CA VAL A 433 1.59 2.32 10.33
C VAL A 433 1.91 1.40 9.17
N ALA A 434 1.57 1.76 7.93
CA ALA A 434 1.84 0.96 6.74
C ALA A 434 3.33 0.59 6.59
N LYS A 435 4.24 1.51 6.91
CA LYS A 435 5.70 1.26 6.89
C LYS A 435 6.17 0.21 7.90
N THR A 436 5.41 -0.02 8.97
CA THR A 436 5.74 -1.04 9.99
C THR A 436 5.22 -2.44 9.65
N ILE A 437 4.35 -2.55 8.64
CA ILE A 437 3.79 -3.83 8.22
C ILE A 437 4.75 -4.43 7.19
N ALA A 438 5.40 -5.54 7.56
CA ALA A 438 6.20 -6.30 6.62
C ALA A 438 5.31 -7.04 5.61
N ASP A 439 5.77 -7.19 4.38
CA ASP A 439 5.09 -8.03 3.39
C ASP A 439 5.06 -9.49 3.85
N GLY A 440 3.98 -10.22 3.56
CA GLY A 440 3.78 -11.59 4.06
C GLY A 440 3.40 -11.68 5.55
N SER A 441 3.08 -10.57 6.21
CA SER A 441 2.67 -10.56 7.63
C SER A 441 1.45 -11.44 7.88
N ALA A 442 1.48 -12.16 9.01
CA ALA A 442 0.39 -13.00 9.48
C ALA A 442 -0.56 -12.23 10.40
N TYR A 443 -1.86 -12.50 10.27
CA TYR A 443 -2.92 -11.95 11.11
C TYR A 443 -3.75 -13.10 11.68
N THR A 444 -3.88 -13.14 13.00
CA THR A 444 -4.64 -14.18 13.70
C THR A 444 -6.05 -13.70 13.95
N PHE A 445 -7.02 -14.41 13.37
CA PHE A 445 -8.43 -14.25 13.62
C PHE A 445 -8.84 -15.26 14.69
N THR A 446 -9.38 -14.80 15.81
CA THR A 446 -9.84 -15.67 16.90
C THR A 446 -11.33 -15.51 17.06
N ARG A 447 -12.08 -16.61 16.90
CA ARG A 447 -13.53 -16.63 17.07
C ARG A 447 -13.90 -16.84 18.52
N TYR A 448 -14.83 -16.02 18.98
CA TYR A 448 -15.45 -16.11 20.29
C TYR A 448 -16.96 -16.26 20.14
N HIS A 449 -17.58 -16.89 21.13
CA HIS A 449 -19.03 -17.02 21.24
C HIS A 449 -19.52 -16.32 22.51
N ASP A 450 -20.41 -15.34 22.35
CA ASP A 450 -21.09 -14.66 23.44
C ASP A 450 -22.12 -15.61 24.08
N VAL A 451 -21.87 -16.01 25.33
CA VAL A 451 -22.76 -16.92 26.08
C VAL A 451 -23.71 -16.20 27.03
N ASN A 452 -23.53 -14.89 27.27
CA ASN A 452 -24.28 -14.13 28.27
C ASN A 452 -25.21 -13.06 27.69
N GLY A 453 -25.16 -12.83 26.37
CA GLY A 453 -25.98 -11.84 25.69
C GLY A 453 -25.54 -10.42 26.01
N ASP A 454 -24.22 -10.21 26.13
CA ASP A 454 -23.65 -8.92 26.47
C ASP A 454 -24.03 -7.88 25.40
N THR A 455 -24.86 -6.91 25.80
CA THR A 455 -25.41 -5.89 24.90
C THR A 455 -24.34 -4.94 24.31
N ASN A 456 -23.09 -5.04 24.77
CA ASN A 456 -21.99 -4.17 24.34
C ASN A 456 -21.40 -4.56 22.98
N ILE A 457 -21.70 -5.76 22.46
CA ILE A 457 -21.29 -6.15 21.10
C ILE A 457 -22.11 -5.39 20.03
N TYR A 458 -23.27 -4.84 20.41
CA TYR A 458 -24.23 -4.18 19.52
C TYR A 458 -24.31 -2.66 19.78
N ALA A 459 -23.30 -1.90 19.36
CA ALA A 459 -23.38 -0.44 19.37
C ALA A 459 -24.38 0.05 18.30
N THR A 460 -25.61 0.32 18.71
CA THR A 460 -26.78 0.69 17.88
C THR A 460 -26.71 2.06 17.18
N SER A 461 -25.58 2.77 17.18
CA SER A 461 -25.53 4.15 16.67
C SER A 461 -24.28 4.60 15.89
N ASN A 462 -23.31 3.73 15.60
CA ASN A 462 -22.18 4.08 14.73
C ASN A 462 -21.51 2.80 14.22
N PRO A 463 -21.26 2.59 12.91
CA PRO A 463 -20.83 1.29 12.37
C PRO A 463 -19.36 0.92 12.69
N ARG A 464 -18.75 1.58 13.67
CA ARG A 464 -17.38 1.32 14.12
C ARG A 464 -17.46 0.90 15.59
N VAL A 465 -17.44 -0.41 15.86
CA VAL A 465 -17.15 -0.90 17.21
C VAL A 465 -15.76 -0.40 17.57
N THR A 466 -15.67 0.58 18.46
CA THR A 466 -14.41 1.17 18.90
C THR A 466 -13.64 0.21 19.81
N VAL A 467 -12.31 0.26 19.68
CA VAL A 467 -11.24 -0.55 20.32
C VAL A 467 -11.37 -0.71 21.85
N SER A 468 -12.21 0.08 22.51
CA SER A 468 -12.50 -0.03 23.94
C SER A 468 -13.13 -1.37 24.33
N ASP A 469 -13.81 -2.06 23.41
CA ASP A 469 -14.49 -3.32 23.73
C ASP A 469 -13.61 -4.58 23.56
N ALA A 470 -12.59 -4.58 22.70
CA ALA A 470 -11.65 -5.71 22.65
C ALA A 470 -10.94 -5.93 23.99
N ALA A 471 -10.69 -4.84 24.73
CA ALA A 471 -10.07 -4.87 26.05
C ALA A 471 -11.00 -5.38 27.16
N THR A 472 -12.31 -5.25 27.01
CA THR A 472 -13.33 -5.73 27.95
C THR A 472 -13.85 -7.12 27.58
N LEU A 473 -13.77 -7.52 26.31
CA LEU A 473 -14.18 -8.83 25.79
C LEU A 473 -13.04 -9.87 25.80
N ALA A 474 -11.79 -9.45 25.65
CA ALA A 474 -10.65 -10.37 25.71
C ALA A 474 -10.30 -10.70 27.17
N GLY A 475 -10.78 -11.84 27.67
CA GLY A 475 -10.34 -12.40 28.95
C GLY A 475 -11.19 -12.05 30.16
N THR A 476 -12.42 -11.56 29.98
CA THR A 476 -13.47 -11.85 30.97
C THR A 476 -13.70 -13.36 30.92
N ALA A 477 -13.86 -14.01 32.07
CA ALA A 477 -14.13 -15.46 32.14
C ALA A 477 -15.52 -15.85 31.60
N ASP A 478 -16.12 -14.96 30.82
CA ASP A 478 -17.53 -14.88 30.51
C ASP A 478 -17.82 -15.32 29.07
N ASP A 479 -16.91 -15.17 28.10
CA ASP A 479 -17.10 -15.59 26.70
C ASP A 479 -16.19 -16.77 26.27
N LEU A 480 -16.70 -17.63 25.38
CA LEU A 480 -16.01 -18.88 25.00
C LEU A 480 -15.18 -18.67 23.73
N MET A 481 -13.85 -18.84 23.82
CA MET A 481 -13.00 -18.98 22.62
C MET A 481 -13.33 -20.29 21.90
N VAL A 482 -13.72 -20.20 20.63
CA VAL A 482 -14.17 -21.35 19.84
C VAL A 482 -13.03 -21.96 19.04
N ASP A 483 -12.41 -21.18 18.15
CA ASP A 483 -11.30 -21.57 17.30
C ASP A 483 -10.55 -20.34 16.77
N ASN A 484 -9.48 -20.55 16.00
CA ASN A 484 -8.74 -19.49 15.34
C ASN A 484 -8.22 -19.95 13.97
N ALA A 485 -7.94 -18.97 13.11
CA ALA A 485 -7.28 -19.17 11.84
C ALA A 485 -6.33 -18.00 11.57
N THR A 486 -5.38 -18.19 10.64
CA THR A 486 -4.39 -17.17 10.28
C THR A 486 -4.56 -16.77 8.82
N GLY A 487 -4.79 -15.47 8.59
CA GLY A 487 -4.72 -14.86 7.26
C GLY A 487 -3.32 -14.31 6.99
N THR A 488 -2.89 -14.30 5.74
CA THR A 488 -1.59 -13.73 5.32
C THR A 488 -1.83 -12.52 4.42
N LEU A 489 -1.23 -11.38 4.77
CA LEU A 489 -1.20 -10.20 3.92
C LEU A 489 -0.04 -10.32 2.93
N ILE A 490 -0.33 -10.42 1.62
CA ILE A 490 0.71 -10.59 0.59
C ILE A 490 1.63 -9.36 0.53
N LYS A 491 1.02 -8.16 0.51
CA LYS A 491 1.73 -6.88 0.36
C LYS A 491 1.08 -5.82 1.25
N ARG A 492 1.89 -5.00 1.92
CA ARG A 492 1.38 -3.89 2.75
C ARG A 492 0.49 -2.90 1.96
N PRO A 493 -0.47 -2.21 2.61
CA PRO A 493 -1.22 -1.12 2.00
C PRO A 493 -0.30 -0.04 1.40
N LEU A 494 -0.81 0.70 0.40
CA LEU A 494 -0.07 1.78 -0.25
C LEU A 494 0.11 2.98 0.69
N LEU A 495 1.28 3.64 0.58
CA LEU A 495 1.52 4.94 1.19
C LEU A 495 0.85 6.03 0.37
N SER A 496 0.61 7.18 1.01
CA SER A 496 0.01 8.34 0.36
C SER A 496 0.78 8.87 -0.84
N THR A 497 2.09 8.61 -0.91
CA THR A 497 2.97 9.00 -2.01
C THR A 497 3.06 7.98 -3.15
N GLU A 498 2.52 6.77 -2.98
CA GLU A 498 2.62 5.67 -3.96
C GLU A 498 1.48 5.71 -5.00
N THR A 499 1.27 6.85 -5.65
CA THR A 499 0.12 7.10 -6.54
C THR A 499 0.18 6.40 -7.91
N ALA A 500 1.32 5.83 -8.29
CA ALA A 500 1.49 5.17 -9.59
C ALA A 500 0.72 3.83 -9.72
N TYR A 501 0.21 3.29 -8.61
CA TYR A 501 -0.50 2.00 -8.57
C TYR A 501 -2.01 2.12 -8.74
N PHE A 502 -2.56 3.33 -8.95
CA PHE A 502 -4.00 3.53 -9.05
C PHE A 502 -4.47 3.63 -10.51
N PRO A 503 -5.64 3.05 -10.85
CA PRO A 503 -6.37 3.44 -12.05
C PRO A 503 -6.62 4.96 -12.04
N VAL A 504 -6.59 5.58 -13.23
CA VAL A 504 -6.92 7.01 -13.37
C VAL A 504 -8.17 7.13 -14.22
N VAL A 505 -9.27 7.59 -13.62
CA VAL A 505 -10.53 7.86 -14.31
C VAL A 505 -10.33 9.07 -15.23
N THR A 506 -10.44 8.83 -16.53
CA THR A 506 -10.28 9.86 -17.58
C THR A 506 -11.62 10.43 -18.05
N ALA A 507 -12.71 9.67 -17.86
CA ALA A 507 -14.08 10.13 -18.03
C ALA A 507 -15.02 9.33 -17.11
N PRO A 508 -16.09 9.91 -16.55
CA PRO A 508 -16.50 11.32 -16.68
C PRO A 508 -15.52 12.29 -15.99
N THR A 509 -15.44 13.54 -16.44
CA THR A 509 -14.76 14.58 -15.66
C THR A 509 -15.60 14.93 -14.42
N GLN A 510 -15.01 15.66 -13.45
CA GLN A 510 -15.78 16.15 -12.30
C GLN A 510 -16.99 16.99 -12.71
N THR A 511 -16.86 17.80 -13.77
CA THR A 511 -17.94 18.62 -14.32
C THR A 511 -19.01 17.75 -14.98
N ASP A 512 -18.62 16.75 -15.77
CA ASP A 512 -19.58 15.83 -16.39
C ASP A 512 -20.36 15.06 -15.32
N LEU A 513 -19.64 14.56 -14.31
CA LEU A 513 -20.24 13.86 -13.18
C LEU A 513 -21.17 14.78 -12.40
N GLY A 514 -20.81 16.05 -12.17
CA GLY A 514 -21.66 17.02 -11.45
C GLY A 514 -22.95 17.38 -12.20
N ASN A 515 -22.92 17.32 -13.53
CA ASN A 515 -24.08 17.57 -14.40
C ASN A 515 -24.90 16.30 -14.68
N PHE A 516 -24.38 15.13 -14.34
CA PHE A 516 -25.03 13.85 -14.59
C PHE A 516 -26.21 13.65 -13.63
N VAL A 517 -27.35 13.21 -14.17
CA VAL A 517 -28.62 13.07 -13.42
C VAL A 517 -29.13 11.63 -13.42
N TYR A 518 -29.16 10.94 -14.56
CA TYR A 518 -29.52 9.52 -14.69
C TYR A 518 -29.30 9.05 -16.14
N GLY A 519 -29.43 7.75 -16.38
CA GLY A 519 -29.30 7.16 -17.71
C GLY A 519 -27.95 6.48 -17.90
N THR A 520 -27.46 6.44 -19.12
CA THR A 520 -26.17 5.82 -19.46
C THR A 520 -25.01 6.73 -19.06
N LEU A 521 -24.05 6.19 -18.32
CA LEU A 521 -22.81 6.86 -17.95
C LEU A 521 -21.63 6.09 -18.55
N ASP A 522 -20.92 6.72 -19.48
CA ASP A 522 -19.68 6.16 -20.02
C ASP A 522 -18.53 6.49 -19.07
N VAL A 523 -17.84 5.45 -18.63
CA VAL A 523 -16.67 5.53 -17.77
C VAL A 523 -15.45 5.07 -18.55
N SER A 524 -14.33 5.79 -18.48
CA SER A 524 -13.06 5.44 -19.13
C SER A 524 -11.88 5.72 -18.21
N TRP A 525 -10.82 4.92 -18.28
CA TRP A 525 -9.68 5.00 -17.37
C TRP A 525 -8.36 4.53 -18.00
N THR A 526 -7.24 4.91 -17.39
CA THR A 526 -5.96 4.22 -17.56
C THR A 526 -5.76 3.21 -16.45
N LEU A 527 -5.03 2.13 -16.75
CA LEU A 527 -4.70 1.08 -15.79
C LEU A 527 -3.18 1.04 -15.60
N PRO A 528 -2.66 0.92 -14.36
CA PRO A 528 -1.24 0.74 -14.09
C PRO A 528 -0.68 -0.53 -14.75
N ASP A 529 0.64 -0.53 -14.98
CA ASP A 529 1.34 -1.71 -15.49
C ASP A 529 1.15 -2.91 -14.54
N GLY A 530 0.77 -4.06 -15.11
CA GLY A 530 0.56 -5.30 -14.36
C GLY A 530 -0.73 -5.36 -13.53
N ALA A 531 -1.54 -4.30 -13.48
CA ALA A 531 -2.85 -4.33 -12.81
C ALA A 531 -3.94 -4.93 -13.72
N THR A 532 -4.98 -5.48 -13.10
CA THR A 532 -6.17 -6.01 -13.78
C THR A 532 -7.44 -5.39 -13.20
N ASN A 533 -8.43 -5.07 -14.04
CA ASN A 533 -9.71 -4.54 -13.56
C ASN A 533 -10.44 -5.53 -12.65
N ASP A 534 -11.17 -4.99 -11.67
CA ASP A 534 -12.13 -5.73 -10.84
C ASP A 534 -13.57 -5.27 -11.20
N ASP A 535 -14.13 -4.31 -10.47
CA ASP A 535 -15.43 -3.71 -10.75
C ASP A 535 -15.35 -2.20 -11.04
N VAL A 536 -16.40 -1.69 -11.68
CA VAL A 536 -16.59 -0.25 -11.89
C VAL A 536 -17.94 0.15 -11.29
N THR A 537 -17.89 1.09 -10.37
CA THR A 537 -19.04 1.48 -9.55
C THR A 537 -19.33 2.97 -9.71
N PHE A 538 -20.62 3.30 -9.86
CA PHE A 538 -21.16 4.64 -9.65
C PHE A 538 -21.97 4.64 -8.36
N ASP A 539 -21.67 5.60 -7.49
CA ASP A 539 -22.32 5.80 -6.20
C ASP A 539 -22.88 7.21 -6.11
N ARG A 540 -24.10 7.35 -5.60
CA ARG A 540 -24.77 8.64 -5.39
C ARG A 540 -25.52 8.69 -4.08
N ASN A 541 -25.17 9.69 -3.27
CA ASN A 541 -25.93 10.09 -2.09
C ASN A 541 -26.98 11.13 -2.47
N LEU A 542 -28.17 11.01 -1.91
CA LEU A 542 -29.31 11.87 -2.19
C LEU A 542 -29.73 12.70 -0.96
N ALA A 543 -30.38 13.84 -1.20
CA ALA A 543 -30.74 14.80 -0.15
C ALA A 543 -31.81 14.30 0.84
N ASP A 544 -32.58 13.29 0.44
CA ASP A 544 -33.54 12.58 1.31
C ASP A 544 -32.87 11.50 2.18
N GLY A 545 -31.55 11.34 2.09
CA GLY A 545 -30.78 10.32 2.80
C GLY A 545 -30.74 8.96 2.10
N SER A 546 -31.35 8.81 0.93
CA SER A 546 -31.26 7.59 0.12
C SER A 546 -29.95 7.51 -0.67
N TYR A 547 -29.66 6.31 -1.18
CA TYR A 547 -28.40 5.96 -1.85
C TYR A 547 -28.68 5.14 -3.12
N ASP A 548 -28.09 5.56 -4.24
CA ASP A 548 -28.14 4.86 -5.52
C ASP A 548 -26.76 4.29 -5.86
N ARG A 549 -26.74 3.04 -6.32
CA ARG A 549 -25.54 2.37 -6.84
C ARG A 549 -25.81 1.73 -8.20
N ALA A 550 -24.88 1.90 -9.13
CA ALA A 550 -24.79 1.13 -10.35
C ALA A 550 -23.40 0.50 -10.43
N VAL A 551 -23.32 -0.80 -10.67
CA VAL A 551 -22.06 -1.55 -10.69
C VAL A 551 -22.00 -2.45 -11.91
N ASP A 552 -20.82 -2.52 -12.53
CA ASP A 552 -20.46 -3.60 -13.44
C ASP A 552 -19.36 -4.44 -12.80
N VAL A 553 -19.68 -5.69 -12.47
CA VAL A 553 -18.78 -6.68 -11.86
C VAL A 553 -18.18 -7.65 -12.90
N SER A 554 -18.39 -7.38 -14.19
CA SER A 554 -17.96 -8.24 -15.31
C SER A 554 -17.05 -7.50 -16.28
N VAL A 555 -16.27 -6.55 -15.76
CA VAL A 555 -15.32 -5.77 -16.55
C VAL A 555 -14.16 -6.67 -16.98
N ALA A 556 -13.88 -6.72 -18.28
CA ALA A 556 -12.74 -7.49 -18.77
C ALA A 556 -11.43 -6.95 -18.15
N SER A 557 -10.50 -7.85 -17.81
CA SER A 557 -9.28 -7.52 -17.05
C SER A 557 -8.43 -6.42 -17.68
N ASP A 558 -8.47 -6.27 -19.01
CA ASP A 558 -7.74 -5.29 -19.81
C ASP A 558 -8.61 -4.16 -20.40
N ALA A 559 -9.90 -4.11 -20.05
CA ALA A 559 -10.78 -3.03 -20.47
C ALA A 559 -10.28 -1.66 -20.00
N ARG A 560 -10.64 -0.61 -20.75
CA ARG A 560 -10.32 0.79 -20.42
C ARG A 560 -11.57 1.67 -20.40
N SER A 561 -12.73 1.06 -20.57
CA SER A 561 -14.02 1.73 -20.57
C SER A 561 -15.17 0.77 -20.32
N VAL A 562 -16.25 1.27 -19.72
CA VAL A 562 -17.53 0.57 -19.55
C VAL A 562 -18.67 1.59 -19.59
N THR A 563 -19.88 1.14 -19.94
CA THR A 563 -21.09 1.96 -19.85
C THR A 563 -21.97 1.44 -18.73
N LEU A 564 -22.21 2.29 -17.72
CA LEU A 564 -23.12 1.98 -16.61
C LEU A 564 -24.53 2.48 -16.91
N ASN A 565 -25.53 1.76 -16.42
CA ASN A 565 -26.93 2.20 -16.45
C ASN A 565 -27.34 2.70 -15.07
N VAL A 566 -27.41 4.02 -14.89
CA VAL A 566 -27.73 4.66 -13.61
C VAL A 566 -29.24 4.95 -13.52
N PRO A 567 -29.92 4.54 -12.42
CA PRO A 567 -31.34 4.78 -12.23
C PRO A 567 -31.68 6.27 -12.10
N THR A 568 -32.95 6.61 -12.32
CA THR A 568 -33.50 7.95 -12.03
C THR A 568 -33.43 8.26 -10.54
N ALA A 569 -32.87 9.41 -10.18
CA ALA A 569 -32.82 9.88 -8.80
C ALA A 569 -34.21 10.28 -8.28
N ASN A 570 -34.51 9.94 -7.03
CA ASN A 570 -35.76 10.33 -6.38
C ASN A 570 -35.69 11.72 -5.70
N SER A 571 -34.49 12.27 -5.53
CA SER A 571 -34.24 13.63 -5.02
C SER A 571 -32.90 14.18 -5.55
N ALA A 572 -32.49 15.37 -5.11
CA ALA A 572 -31.24 15.99 -5.56
C ALA A 572 -30.01 15.26 -4.99
N ALA A 573 -28.98 15.09 -5.82
CA ALA A 573 -27.72 14.47 -5.41
C ALA A 573 -26.92 15.39 -4.48
N THR A 574 -26.42 14.84 -3.37
CA THR A 574 -25.53 15.52 -2.41
C THR A 574 -24.07 15.11 -2.58
N LYS A 575 -23.81 13.92 -3.14
CA LYS A 575 -22.50 13.47 -3.58
C LYS A 575 -22.67 12.48 -4.73
N GLN A 576 -21.79 12.54 -5.73
CA GLN A 576 -21.67 11.52 -6.77
C GLN A 576 -20.21 11.10 -6.90
N SER A 577 -19.97 9.82 -7.12
CA SER A 577 -18.63 9.27 -7.33
C SER A 577 -18.64 8.13 -8.34
N VAL A 578 -17.59 8.07 -9.15
CA VAL A 578 -17.23 6.90 -9.96
C VAL A 578 -15.95 6.32 -9.37
N LEU A 579 -15.97 5.02 -9.10
CA LEU A 579 -14.84 4.24 -8.61
C LEU A 579 -14.50 3.19 -9.67
N VAL A 580 -13.24 3.15 -10.06
CA VAL A 580 -12.68 2.06 -10.89
C VAL A 580 -11.76 1.26 -10.01
N PHE A 581 -12.19 0.06 -9.62
CA PHE A 581 -11.39 -0.86 -8.84
C PHE A 581 -10.53 -1.72 -9.76
N ALA A 582 -9.33 -2.01 -9.28
CA ALA A 582 -8.39 -2.93 -9.90
C ALA A 582 -7.63 -3.70 -8.81
N THR A 583 -7.07 -4.83 -9.22
CA THR A 583 -6.05 -5.54 -8.45
C THR A 583 -4.69 -5.19 -9.03
N ASP A 584 -3.76 -4.73 -8.19
CA ASP A 584 -2.40 -4.44 -8.65
C ASP A 584 -1.56 -5.73 -8.82
N MET A 585 -0.33 -5.59 -9.33
CA MET A 585 0.59 -6.72 -9.56
C MET A 585 0.96 -7.51 -8.28
N PHE A 586 0.66 -6.98 -7.09
CA PHE A 586 0.91 -7.61 -5.80
C PHE A 586 -0.36 -8.20 -5.16
N GLY A 587 -1.51 -8.08 -5.81
CA GLY A 587 -2.78 -8.58 -5.28
C GLY A 587 -3.54 -7.58 -4.40
N ARG A 588 -3.10 -6.32 -4.29
CA ARG A 588 -3.80 -5.29 -3.50
C ARG A 588 -5.00 -4.75 -4.27
N THR A 589 -6.07 -4.43 -3.56
CA THR A 589 -7.22 -3.73 -4.15
C THR A 589 -6.90 -2.24 -4.21
N VAL A 590 -7.01 -1.64 -5.39
CA VAL A 590 -6.74 -0.23 -5.64
C VAL A 590 -7.90 0.39 -6.40
N ALA A 591 -8.33 1.59 -6.02
CA ALA A 591 -9.41 2.30 -6.71
C ALA A 591 -9.00 3.71 -7.15
N GLY A 592 -9.24 4.02 -8.42
CA GLY A 592 -9.26 5.41 -8.90
C GLY A 592 -10.65 6.00 -8.67
N VAL A 593 -10.75 7.12 -7.96
CA VAL A 593 -12.03 7.73 -7.58
C VAL A 593 -12.17 9.12 -8.18
N GLN A 594 -13.22 9.31 -8.98
CA GLN A 594 -13.67 10.62 -9.44
C GLN A 594 -14.96 10.98 -8.71
N ASP A 595 -14.93 12.00 -7.85
CA ASP A 595 -16.11 12.41 -7.08
C ASP A 595 -16.41 13.91 -7.16
N VAL A 596 -17.64 14.28 -6.82
CA VAL A 596 -18.19 15.65 -6.87
C VAL A 596 -19.35 15.83 -5.89
N ILE A 597 -19.53 17.06 -5.39
CA ILE A 597 -20.75 17.52 -4.69
C ILE A 597 -21.59 18.36 -5.68
N PRO A 598 -22.74 17.85 -6.18
CA PRO A 598 -23.56 18.57 -7.15
C PRO A 598 -24.24 19.82 -6.57
N GLY A 599 -24.30 20.91 -7.33
CA GLY A 599 -25.00 22.15 -6.94
C GLY A 599 -24.24 23.09 -6.00
N GLY A 600 -23.07 22.68 -5.48
CA GLY A 600 -22.09 23.61 -4.95
C GLY A 600 -21.37 24.32 -6.10
N SER A 601 -21.12 25.61 -5.99
CA SER A 601 -20.20 26.30 -6.90
C SER A 601 -18.78 25.75 -6.70
N GLY A 602 -18.44 24.60 -7.30
CA GLY A 602 -17.09 24.05 -7.42
C GLY A 602 -16.21 24.08 -6.16
N GLY A 603 -16.82 24.07 -4.98
CA GLY A 603 -16.11 24.13 -3.70
C GLY A 603 -15.76 22.71 -3.29
N THR A 604 -14.47 22.40 -3.32
CA THR A 604 -13.91 21.25 -2.61
C THR A 604 -14.39 21.30 -1.15
N PRO A 605 -15.04 20.25 -0.61
CA PRO A 605 -15.13 20.10 0.82
C PRO A 605 -13.73 19.77 1.34
N THR A 606 -12.97 20.79 1.73
CA THR A 606 -11.84 20.60 2.64
C THR A 606 -12.40 19.98 3.92
N PRO A 607 -11.75 18.97 4.53
CA PRO A 607 -12.31 18.27 5.68
C PRO A 607 -12.51 19.25 6.83
N THR A 608 -13.75 19.69 7.03
CA THR A 608 -14.19 20.25 8.30
C THR A 608 -14.27 19.06 9.25
N PRO A 609 -13.52 19.00 10.36
CA PRO A 609 -13.68 17.94 11.34
C PRO A 609 -14.99 18.20 12.08
N SER A 610 -16.10 17.63 11.59
CA SER A 610 -17.29 17.49 12.40
C SER A 610 -17.24 16.16 13.15
N GLY A 611 -16.74 16.18 14.39
CA GLY A 611 -17.05 15.15 15.40
C GLY A 611 -15.88 14.47 16.12
N ASN A 612 -15.46 15.06 17.25
CA ASN A 612 -15.19 14.42 18.56
C ASN A 612 -13.92 13.61 18.89
N SER A 613 -12.80 13.73 18.16
CA SER A 613 -11.48 13.30 18.72
C SER A 613 -10.22 13.87 18.05
N SER A 614 -10.33 14.64 16.97
CA SER A 614 -9.16 15.19 16.27
C SER A 614 -8.57 16.38 17.03
N VAL A 615 -7.24 16.42 17.15
CA VAL A 615 -6.48 17.59 17.62
C VAL A 615 -6.22 18.61 16.50
N LEU A 616 -6.47 18.27 15.24
CA LEU A 616 -6.20 19.15 14.10
C LEU A 616 -7.20 20.32 14.04
N GLY A 617 -6.70 21.50 13.65
CA GLY A 617 -7.48 22.72 13.52
C GLY A 617 -7.00 23.85 14.44
N ALA A 618 -7.83 24.90 14.57
CA ALA A 618 -7.59 26.02 15.48
C ALA A 618 -8.30 25.84 16.81
N TRP A 619 -7.58 26.13 17.88
CA TRP A 619 -8.01 26.08 19.26
C TRP A 619 -7.67 27.41 19.92
N ARG A 620 -8.55 27.90 20.80
CA ARG A 620 -8.29 29.18 21.46
C ARG A 620 -8.89 29.31 22.86
N SER A 621 -8.29 30.19 23.63
CA SER A 621 -8.87 30.76 24.86
C SER A 621 -8.71 32.27 24.78
N VAL A 622 -9.80 33.03 24.97
CA VAL A 622 -9.77 34.50 24.88
C VAL A 622 -10.52 35.07 26.08
N ASN A 623 -9.86 35.92 26.87
CA ASN A 623 -10.44 36.58 28.04
C ASN A 623 -9.93 38.03 28.16
N GLY A 624 -10.68 38.95 27.55
CA GLY A 624 -10.30 40.36 27.47
C GLY A 624 -9.08 40.52 26.59
N ALA A 625 -8.02 41.15 27.13
CA ALA A 625 -6.75 41.27 26.44
C ALA A 625 -5.94 39.96 26.44
N ASN A 626 -6.21 39.03 27.36
CA ASN A 626 -5.47 37.78 27.42
C ASN A 626 -5.99 36.80 26.36
N PHE A 627 -5.09 36.14 25.63
CA PHE A 627 -5.45 35.12 24.68
C PHE A 627 -4.39 34.03 24.53
N GLN A 628 -4.84 32.87 24.05
CA GLN A 628 -4.01 31.77 23.56
C GLN A 628 -4.66 31.23 22.29
N TYR A 629 -3.87 31.02 21.24
CA TYR A 629 -4.26 30.33 20.03
C TYR A 629 -3.28 29.19 19.78
N LEU A 630 -3.80 28.01 19.48
CA LEU A 630 -3.02 26.86 19.00
C LEU A 630 -3.61 26.40 17.68
N ILE A 631 -2.80 26.38 16.64
CA ILE A 631 -3.17 25.87 15.32
C ILE A 631 -2.30 24.65 15.03
N LEU A 632 -2.93 23.49 14.85
CA LEU A 632 -2.25 22.24 14.47
C LEU A 632 -2.58 21.90 13.02
N PHE A 633 -1.57 21.97 12.15
CA PHE A 633 -1.70 21.76 10.70
C PHE A 633 -1.53 20.29 10.32
N THR A 634 -2.15 19.89 9.21
CA THR A 634 -2.11 18.49 8.73
C THR A 634 -0.73 18.03 8.26
N ASP A 635 0.19 18.95 7.98
CA ASP A 635 1.56 18.68 7.56
C ASP A 635 2.52 18.47 8.74
N GLY A 636 2.02 18.45 9.98
CA GLY A 636 2.83 18.27 11.18
C GLY A 636 3.50 19.56 11.67
N THR A 637 3.10 20.73 11.17
CA THR A 637 3.51 22.03 11.71
C THR A 637 2.49 22.59 12.70
N PHE A 638 2.92 23.51 13.56
CA PHE A 638 2.04 24.23 14.48
C PHE A 638 2.39 25.71 14.56
N ALA A 639 1.40 26.51 14.96
CA ALA A 639 1.58 27.87 15.44
C ALA A 639 0.89 28.01 16.80
N TYR A 640 1.62 28.55 17.78
CA TYR A 640 1.08 28.90 19.09
C TYR A 640 1.30 30.40 19.30
N ALA A 641 0.26 31.10 19.74
CA ALA A 641 0.28 32.54 19.93
C ALA A 641 -0.36 32.87 21.27
N GLU A 642 0.30 33.70 22.08
CA GLU A 642 -0.20 34.06 23.41
C GLU A 642 0.00 35.53 23.79
N ASN A 643 -0.93 36.01 24.61
CA ASN A 643 -0.80 37.23 25.36
C ASN A 643 -1.35 37.03 26.77
N ASP A 644 -0.51 37.21 27.77
CA ASP A 644 -0.84 37.25 29.18
C ASP A 644 -0.42 38.62 29.75
N THR A 645 -1.42 39.42 30.08
CA THR A 645 -1.24 40.77 30.65
C THR A 645 -0.67 40.77 32.07
N SER A 646 -0.51 39.60 32.70
CA SER A 646 0.10 39.46 34.02
C SER A 646 1.62 39.27 33.98
N VAL A 647 2.18 38.99 32.81
CA VAL A 647 3.63 38.90 32.59
C VAL A 647 4.18 40.17 31.94
N THR A 648 5.51 40.31 31.96
CA THR A 648 6.19 41.46 31.32
C THR A 648 6.88 40.96 30.07
N GLU A 649 6.82 41.73 28.99
CA GLU A 649 7.54 41.43 27.75
C GLU A 649 9.03 41.11 28.03
N PRO A 650 9.61 40.13 27.32
CA PRO A 650 9.16 39.59 26.02
C PRO A 650 8.40 38.26 26.12
N GLN A 651 7.62 37.96 27.17
CA GLN A 651 7.02 36.62 27.32
C GLN A 651 5.78 36.35 26.42
N ASN A 652 5.21 37.37 25.79
CA ASN A 652 4.06 37.23 24.90
C ASN A 652 4.53 37.23 23.44
N GLY A 653 3.88 36.44 22.59
CA GLY A 653 4.24 36.36 21.17
C GLY A 653 3.85 35.05 20.50
N LEU A 654 4.69 34.62 19.56
CA LEU A 654 4.48 33.57 18.59
C LEU A 654 5.60 32.52 18.61
N GLU A 655 5.21 31.27 18.78
CA GLU A 655 6.06 30.10 18.56
C GLU A 655 5.54 29.28 17.37
N VAL A 656 6.43 28.99 16.42
CA VAL A 656 6.13 28.16 15.25
C VAL A 656 7.12 27.01 15.16
N GLY A 657 6.62 25.83 14.81
CA GLY A 657 7.45 24.64 14.78
C GLY A 657 6.79 23.43 14.16
N THR A 658 7.37 22.27 14.47
CA THR A 658 6.81 20.97 14.10
C THR A 658 6.27 20.27 15.33
N TYR A 659 5.29 19.40 15.15
CA TYR A 659 4.77 18.58 16.22
C TYR A 659 4.63 17.11 15.82
N THR A 660 4.71 16.24 16.81
CA THR A 660 4.26 14.85 16.71
C THR A 660 3.20 14.58 17.75
N TYR A 661 2.13 13.89 17.39
CA TYR A 661 1.04 13.56 18.29
C TYR A 661 0.80 12.05 18.32
N ASP A 662 0.78 11.47 19.52
CA ASP A 662 0.39 10.10 19.78
C ASP A 662 -1.06 10.09 20.28
N ALA A 663 -1.99 9.70 19.40
CA ALA A 663 -3.41 9.62 19.71
C ALA A 663 -3.74 8.56 20.79
N THR A 664 -2.83 7.62 21.07
CA THR A 664 -3.02 6.56 22.07
C THR A 664 -2.81 7.09 23.48
N THR A 665 -1.76 7.88 23.66
CA THR A 665 -1.40 8.45 24.96
C THR A 665 -1.92 9.88 25.14
N GLY A 666 -2.34 10.52 24.05
CA GLY A 666 -2.55 11.95 23.96
C GLY A 666 -1.24 12.74 23.95
N GLY A 667 -0.08 12.07 23.96
CA GLY A 667 1.23 12.73 24.04
C GLY A 667 1.49 13.59 22.82
N VAL A 668 1.92 14.84 23.03
CA VAL A 668 2.38 15.73 21.98
C VAL A 668 3.83 16.13 22.26
N THR A 669 4.65 16.15 21.21
CA THR A 669 5.98 16.75 21.26
C THR A 669 6.02 17.95 20.34
N LEU A 670 6.30 19.14 20.87
CA LEU A 670 6.43 20.36 20.07
C LEU A 670 7.92 20.72 19.94
N ASN A 671 8.36 20.88 18.70
CA ASN A 671 9.72 21.31 18.35
C ASN A 671 9.65 22.74 17.79
N VAL A 672 9.91 23.72 18.65
CA VAL A 672 9.92 25.14 18.27
C VAL A 672 11.10 25.43 17.34
N THR A 673 10.82 26.09 16.22
CA THR A 673 11.82 26.51 15.21
C THR A 673 11.89 28.02 15.02
N TYR A 674 10.84 28.73 15.43
CA TYR A 674 10.74 30.17 15.48
C TYR A 674 10.05 30.56 16.78
N ASP A 675 10.57 31.59 17.43
CA ASP A 675 10.19 32.04 18.77
C ASP A 675 10.61 33.52 18.86
N ASP A 676 9.62 34.42 18.83
CA ASP A 676 9.82 35.88 18.87
C ASP A 676 9.77 36.46 20.29
N ASN A 677 9.40 35.63 21.26
CA ASN A 677 9.17 35.96 22.66
C ASN A 677 10.24 35.32 23.59
N THR A 678 11.41 34.94 23.04
CA THR A 678 12.51 34.37 23.83
C THR A 678 13.06 35.31 24.91
N THR A 679 13.21 34.79 26.14
CA THR A 679 13.90 35.49 27.24
C THR A 679 15.39 35.15 27.31
N THR A 680 16.25 36.15 27.61
CA THR A 680 17.71 35.93 27.83
C THR A 680 18.03 35.06 29.05
N SER A 681 17.04 34.73 29.89
CA SER A 681 17.19 33.94 31.12
C SER A 681 16.91 32.44 30.95
N GLY A 682 16.56 31.97 29.75
CA GLY A 682 16.24 30.56 29.51
C GLY A 682 14.93 30.10 30.18
N ALA A 683 14.04 31.05 30.50
CA ALA A 683 12.68 30.72 30.91
C ALA A 683 11.84 30.48 29.64
N SER A 684 11.25 29.29 29.53
CA SER A 684 10.31 28.95 28.46
C SER A 684 9.00 29.73 28.66
N SER A 685 8.55 30.43 27.63
CA SER A 685 7.16 30.88 27.43
C SER A 685 6.44 29.92 26.47
N GLY A 686 5.11 30.05 26.39
CA GLY A 686 4.26 29.37 25.42
C GLY A 686 4.50 27.88 25.22
N ALA A 687 4.72 27.50 23.96
CA ALA A 687 4.79 26.11 23.49
C ALA A 687 6.13 25.41 23.76
N GLY A 688 7.18 26.13 24.17
CA GLY A 688 8.51 25.56 24.41
C GLY A 688 9.64 26.54 24.13
N SER A 689 10.83 26.02 23.79
CA SER A 689 11.97 26.86 23.38
C SER A 689 12.75 26.19 22.25
N ILE A 690 13.36 26.99 21.38
CA ILE A 690 14.17 26.46 20.27
C ILE A 690 15.28 25.53 20.80
N GLY A 691 15.36 24.34 20.20
CA GLY A 691 16.35 23.31 20.56
C GLY A 691 16.02 22.48 21.80
N THR A 692 14.91 22.76 22.49
CA THR A 692 14.42 21.95 23.62
C THR A 692 12.96 21.55 23.37
N PRO A 693 12.70 20.34 22.84
CA PRO A 693 11.34 19.88 22.58
C PRO A 693 10.49 19.86 23.87
N SER A 694 9.25 20.36 23.80
CA SER A 694 8.28 20.19 24.89
C SER A 694 7.55 18.85 24.73
N HIS A 695 7.19 18.24 25.85
CA HIS A 695 6.51 16.94 25.89
C HIS A 695 5.26 17.06 26.76
N ASP A 696 4.11 17.29 26.14
CA ASP A 696 2.85 17.58 26.80
C ASP A 696 1.79 16.54 26.42
N THR A 697 0.56 16.70 26.90
CA THR A 697 -0.58 15.83 26.55
C THR A 697 -1.78 16.66 26.11
N LEU A 698 -2.38 16.29 24.98
CA LEU A 698 -3.60 16.89 24.44
C LEU A 698 -4.75 15.88 24.53
N GLN A 699 -5.83 16.28 25.20
CA GLN A 699 -7.08 15.51 25.27
C GLN A 699 -8.24 16.36 24.76
N VAL A 700 -8.92 15.89 23.73
CA VAL A 700 -10.08 16.58 23.13
C VAL A 700 -11.36 15.90 23.56
N ASN A 701 -12.28 16.67 24.16
CA ASN A 701 -13.61 16.21 24.52
C ASN A 701 -14.64 17.30 24.20
N ASN A 702 -15.64 16.98 23.37
CA ASN A 702 -16.74 17.87 23.00
C ASN A 702 -16.30 19.29 22.58
N GLY A 703 -15.28 19.38 21.71
CA GLY A 703 -14.77 20.66 21.21
C GLY A 703 -13.94 21.46 22.23
N VAL A 704 -13.55 20.85 23.36
CA VAL A 704 -12.61 21.43 24.31
C VAL A 704 -11.36 20.57 24.35
N MET A 705 -10.20 21.20 24.11
CA MET A 705 -8.88 20.60 24.28
C MET A 705 -8.35 20.93 25.67
N THR A 706 -8.05 19.91 26.46
CA THR A 706 -7.25 20.03 27.68
C THR A 706 -5.78 19.80 27.33
N VAL A 707 -4.95 20.80 27.56
CA VAL A 707 -3.49 20.73 27.43
C VAL A 707 -2.91 20.47 28.82
N THR A 708 -2.18 19.37 29.00
CA THR A 708 -1.46 19.06 30.24
C THR A 708 0.03 19.16 29.99
N LEU A 709 0.68 20.10 30.67
CA LEU A 709 2.11 20.34 30.53
C LEU A 709 2.93 19.26 31.23
N SER A 710 4.17 19.07 30.80
CA SER A 710 5.14 18.15 31.43
C SER A 710 5.32 18.31 32.95
N ASN A 711 5.08 19.51 33.48
CA ASN A 711 5.16 19.81 34.92
C ASN A 711 3.87 19.42 35.70
N GLY A 712 2.85 18.89 35.01
CA GLY A 712 1.57 18.46 35.55
C GLY A 712 0.50 19.56 35.65
N SER A 713 0.79 20.82 35.29
CA SER A 713 -0.24 21.85 35.17
C SER A 713 -1.09 21.63 33.91
N SER A 714 -2.31 22.17 33.89
CA SER A 714 -3.19 22.07 32.73
C SER A 714 -4.02 23.32 32.50
N PHE A 715 -4.39 23.54 31.25
CA PHE A 715 -5.31 24.58 30.81
C PHE A 715 -6.18 24.06 29.65
N THR A 716 -7.19 24.82 29.26
CA THR A 716 -8.15 24.39 28.23
C THR A 716 -8.27 25.40 27.10
N LEU A 717 -8.38 24.90 25.88
CA LEU A 717 -8.66 25.65 24.65
C LEU A 717 -9.98 25.16 24.04
N SER A 718 -10.76 26.06 23.49
CA SER A 718 -12.00 25.73 22.76
C SER A 718 -11.71 25.65 21.26
N ALA A 719 -12.28 24.65 20.59
CA ALA A 719 -12.22 24.53 19.14
C ALA A 719 -12.85 25.75 18.47
N VAL A 720 -12.21 26.25 17.41
CA VAL A 720 -12.81 27.26 16.54
C VAL A 720 -13.68 26.55 15.50
N ASP A 721 -14.96 26.86 15.53
CA ASP A 721 -15.93 26.28 14.59
C ASP A 721 -16.02 27.09 13.30
N PHE A 722 -15.51 26.53 12.20
CA PHE A 722 -15.63 27.09 10.86
C PHE A 722 -16.81 26.53 10.06
N SER A 723 -17.68 25.70 10.65
CA SER A 723 -18.81 25.08 9.94
C SER A 723 -19.83 26.09 9.38
N THR A 724 -19.87 27.30 9.94
CA THR A 724 -20.72 28.41 9.49
C THR A 724 -19.94 29.55 8.81
N ALA A 725 -18.64 29.32 8.54
CA ALA A 725 -17.75 30.31 7.95
C ALA A 725 -18.14 30.64 6.50
N ASN A 726 -18.00 31.92 6.13
CA ASN A 726 -18.06 32.32 4.73
C ASN A 726 -16.73 32.04 4.00
N ALA A 727 -16.71 32.21 2.68
CA ALA A 727 -15.57 31.83 1.85
C ALA A 727 -14.26 32.59 2.15
N TYR A 728 -14.27 33.72 2.85
CA TYR A 728 -13.05 34.42 3.27
C TYR A 728 -12.58 34.00 4.67
N GLN A 729 -13.50 33.50 5.50
CA GLN A 729 -13.20 33.01 6.84
C GLN A 729 -12.52 31.63 6.74
N GLY A 730 -11.50 31.44 7.57
CA GLY A 730 -10.60 30.28 7.49
C GLY A 730 -9.20 30.62 8.00
N ILE A 731 -8.31 29.64 7.88
CA ILE A 731 -6.88 29.84 8.15
C ILE A 731 -6.15 29.83 6.82
N TRP A 732 -5.33 30.84 6.61
CA TRP A 732 -4.63 31.10 5.36
C TRP A 732 -3.12 31.15 5.65
N ARG A 733 -2.33 30.56 4.76
CA ARG A 733 -0.91 30.33 4.97
C ARG A 733 -0.10 30.62 3.71
N LEU A 734 1.03 31.28 3.88
CA LEU A 734 2.06 31.45 2.86
C LEU A 734 3.42 31.07 3.46
N ASP A 735 4.11 30.11 2.85
CA ASP A 735 5.45 29.69 3.28
C ASP A 735 6.48 30.02 2.21
N GLY A 736 7.68 30.40 2.64
CA GLY A 736 8.87 30.48 1.80
C GLY A 736 8.89 31.64 0.81
N ALA A 737 7.91 32.56 0.84
CA ALA A 737 7.79 33.67 -0.10
C ALA A 737 9.03 34.60 -0.11
N GLN A 738 9.73 34.71 1.02
CA GLN A 738 10.88 35.59 1.20
C GLN A 738 12.21 34.83 1.45
N GLY A 739 12.20 33.51 1.28
CA GLY A 739 13.36 32.64 1.50
C GLY A 739 13.06 31.50 2.48
N ALA A 740 14.03 30.59 2.64
CA ALA A 740 13.90 29.45 3.56
C ALA A 740 13.66 29.92 5.00
N GLY A 741 12.59 29.42 5.62
CA GLY A 741 12.17 29.80 6.97
C GLY A 741 11.19 30.97 7.04
N SER A 742 10.88 31.65 5.93
CA SER A 742 9.82 32.68 5.93
C SER A 742 8.41 32.08 5.97
N PHE A 743 7.50 32.73 6.69
CA PHE A 743 6.08 32.38 6.71
C PHE A 743 5.20 33.60 6.98
N GLU A 744 3.94 33.52 6.54
CA GLU A 744 2.86 34.44 6.89
C GLU A 744 1.58 33.62 7.12
N TYR A 745 0.95 33.77 8.28
CA TYR A 745 -0.33 33.15 8.62
C TYR A 745 -1.39 34.22 8.83
N LEU A 746 -2.56 34.03 8.23
CA LEU A 746 -3.72 34.90 8.41
C LEU A 746 -4.93 34.03 8.79
N ALA A 747 -5.41 34.17 10.01
CA ALA A 747 -6.64 33.52 10.47
C ALA A 747 -7.77 34.56 10.54
N ILE A 748 -8.85 34.32 9.78
CA ILE A 748 -10.05 35.16 9.77
C ILE A 748 -11.17 34.36 10.44
N PHE A 749 -11.42 34.62 11.72
CA PHE A 749 -12.34 33.80 12.53
C PHE A 749 -13.80 34.20 12.35
N PRO A 750 -14.77 33.27 12.44
CA PRO A 750 -16.19 33.58 12.24
C PRO A 750 -16.81 34.56 13.25
N ASP A 751 -16.21 34.72 14.43
CA ASP A 751 -16.70 35.60 15.49
C ASP A 751 -16.22 37.06 15.36
N GLY A 752 -15.55 37.41 14.26
CA GLY A 752 -15.11 38.77 13.98
C GLY A 752 -13.72 39.12 14.52
N THR A 753 -12.97 38.15 15.03
CA THR A 753 -11.55 38.33 15.38
C THR A 753 -10.63 37.81 14.28
N LEU A 754 -9.39 38.29 14.28
CA LEU A 754 -8.36 37.81 13.36
C LEU A 754 -7.01 37.74 14.07
N LEU A 755 -6.15 36.93 13.49
CA LEU A 755 -4.75 36.80 13.86
C LEU A 755 -3.92 36.86 12.58
N TYR A 756 -2.86 37.65 12.60
CA TYR A 756 -1.83 37.67 11.57
C TYR A 756 -0.48 37.41 12.24
N ALA A 757 0.31 36.53 11.63
CA ALA A 757 1.60 36.12 12.14
C ALA A 757 2.61 36.11 11.01
N GLU A 758 3.80 36.66 11.22
CA GLU A 758 4.80 36.75 10.16
C GLU A 758 6.23 36.50 10.63
N ASN A 759 7.00 35.89 9.73
CA ASN A 759 8.43 35.82 9.84
C ASN A 759 9.06 36.00 8.45
N ASP A 760 9.87 37.04 8.31
CA ASP A 760 10.80 37.24 7.23
C ASP A 760 12.24 37.22 7.80
N PRO A 761 13.00 36.14 7.55
CA PRO A 761 14.37 35.98 8.04
C PRO A 761 15.36 37.04 7.56
N ARG A 762 14.97 37.91 6.62
CA ARG A 762 15.80 39.03 6.14
C ARG A 762 15.76 40.22 7.09
N TYR A 763 14.75 40.30 7.95
CA TYR A 763 14.57 41.34 8.95
C TYR A 763 14.78 40.78 10.35
N THR A 764 15.11 41.65 11.29
CA THR A 764 15.25 41.30 12.72
C THR A 764 14.07 41.88 13.48
N ALA A 765 13.75 41.33 14.65
CA ALA A 765 12.78 41.94 15.57
C ALA A 765 13.03 43.46 15.72
N PRO A 766 11.99 44.31 15.69
CA PRO A 766 10.59 43.92 15.88
C PRO A 766 9.84 43.55 14.59
N ASP A 767 10.41 43.60 13.39
CA ASP A 767 9.63 43.46 12.13
C ASP A 767 8.92 42.09 11.91
N ASN A 768 9.13 41.09 12.76
CA ASN A 768 8.50 39.78 12.72
C ASN A 768 7.74 39.54 14.02
N GLY A 769 6.53 38.99 13.95
CA GLY A 769 5.77 38.60 15.13
C GLY A 769 4.27 38.46 14.88
N LEU A 770 3.47 38.91 15.85
CA LEU A 770 2.05 38.62 16.00
C LEU A 770 1.18 39.88 16.13
N GLU A 771 0.14 39.91 15.30
CA GLU A 771 -0.90 40.93 15.31
C GLU A 771 -2.27 40.30 15.54
N VAL A 772 -3.01 40.78 16.54
CA VAL A 772 -4.35 40.27 16.86
C VAL A 772 -5.34 41.42 16.97
N GLY A 773 -6.49 41.25 16.34
CA GLY A 773 -7.50 42.30 16.27
C GLY A 773 -8.90 41.83 15.93
N THR A 774 -9.73 42.79 15.58
CA THR A 774 -11.08 42.57 15.08
C THR A 774 -11.20 43.02 13.64
N TYR A 775 -12.16 42.45 12.92
CA TYR A 775 -12.47 42.90 11.56
C TYR A 775 -13.96 43.13 11.32
N THR A 776 -14.21 43.91 10.28
CA THR A 776 -15.48 43.87 9.55
C THR A 776 -15.21 43.47 8.11
N LEU A 777 -16.06 42.58 7.57
CA LEU A 777 -15.94 42.06 6.21
C LEU A 777 -17.26 42.23 5.47
N ASP A 778 -17.21 42.91 4.33
CA ASP A 778 -18.28 42.87 3.34
C ASP A 778 -17.99 41.72 2.36
N THR A 779 -18.74 40.62 2.49
CA THR A 779 -18.55 39.41 1.68
C THR A 779 -18.96 39.60 0.21
N ALA A 780 -19.71 40.64 -0.13
CA ALA A 780 -20.07 40.93 -1.52
C ALA A 780 -18.95 41.65 -2.27
N THR A 781 -18.17 42.46 -1.57
CA THR A 781 -17.09 43.28 -2.16
C THR A 781 -15.69 42.80 -1.80
N GLY A 782 -15.56 41.90 -0.82
CA GLY A 782 -14.28 41.49 -0.24
C GLY A 782 -13.62 42.59 0.60
N SER A 783 -14.33 43.68 0.92
CA SER A 783 -13.77 44.79 1.70
C SER A 783 -13.55 44.36 3.14
N LEU A 784 -12.30 44.39 3.60
CA LEU A 784 -11.88 44.01 4.95
C LEU A 784 -11.34 45.25 5.68
N ALA A 785 -11.95 45.59 6.81
CA ALA A 785 -11.43 46.62 7.71
C ALA A 785 -10.92 45.97 9.00
N VAL A 786 -9.64 46.17 9.33
CA VAL A 786 -8.94 45.58 10.47
C VAL A 786 -8.68 46.64 11.55
N ASN A 787 -8.93 46.29 12.80
CA ASN A 787 -8.58 47.09 13.97
C ASN A 787 -7.75 46.23 14.93
N LEU A 788 -6.45 46.52 15.01
CA LEU A 788 -5.52 45.80 15.89
C LEU A 788 -5.70 46.20 17.36
N SER A 789 -5.59 45.20 18.23
CA SER A 789 -5.65 45.34 19.69
C SER A 789 -4.40 44.83 20.39
N TYR A 790 -3.59 44.05 19.69
CA TYR A 790 -2.30 43.53 20.11
C TYR A 790 -1.39 43.49 18.89
N ASP A 791 -0.13 43.86 19.09
CA ASP A 791 0.87 44.12 18.06
C ASP A 791 2.22 44.12 18.79
N ASP A 792 2.97 43.01 18.70
CA ASP A 792 4.29 42.85 19.33
C ASP A 792 5.46 43.06 18.34
N ASN A 793 5.13 43.22 17.05
CA ASN A 793 6.05 43.50 15.97
C ASN A 793 6.07 44.99 15.54
N GLY A 794 5.15 45.82 16.05
CA GLY A 794 5.03 47.23 15.69
C GLY A 794 5.87 48.20 16.54
N ASP A 795 6.69 49.03 15.88
CA ASP A 795 7.21 50.28 16.47
C ASP A 795 6.37 51.50 16.02
N ALA A 796 6.45 52.61 16.76
CA ALA A 796 5.64 53.81 16.48
C ALA A 796 5.93 54.49 15.12
N ASN A 797 6.93 54.01 14.35
CA ASN A 797 7.42 54.59 13.11
C ASN A 797 7.48 53.60 11.92
N ASN A 798 7.20 52.31 12.12
CA ASN A 798 7.20 51.26 11.11
C ASN A 798 6.00 50.32 11.32
N SER A 799 5.08 50.30 10.36
CA SER A 799 3.99 49.33 10.32
C SER A 799 4.48 48.06 9.62
N SER A 800 4.90 47.06 10.38
CA SER A 800 4.98 45.68 9.89
C SER A 800 3.56 45.07 9.78
N GLY A 801 3.44 43.94 9.11
CA GLY A 801 2.20 43.20 8.88
C GLY A 801 1.00 43.98 8.33
N ILE A 802 -0.14 43.89 9.02
CA ILE A 802 -1.46 44.29 8.50
C ILE A 802 -2.01 45.58 9.13
N GLY A 803 -1.22 46.31 9.92
CA GLY A 803 -1.65 47.63 10.38
C GLY A 803 -0.85 48.25 11.52
N SER A 804 -1.53 49.09 12.29
CA SER A 804 -1.01 49.64 13.54
C SER A 804 -2.15 49.91 14.51
N ILE A 805 -1.92 49.68 15.80
CA ILE A 805 -2.92 49.95 16.85
C ILE A 805 -3.39 51.41 16.78
N GLY A 806 -4.71 51.61 16.88
CA GLY A 806 -5.35 52.93 16.86
C GLY A 806 -5.68 53.48 15.47
N THR A 807 -5.27 52.79 14.40
CA THR A 807 -5.66 53.09 13.01
C THR A 807 -6.39 51.91 12.39
N THR A 808 -7.52 52.15 11.71
CA THR A 808 -8.21 51.10 10.96
C THR A 808 -7.52 50.87 9.62
N SER A 809 -6.95 49.68 9.42
CA SER A 809 -6.40 49.26 8.12
C SER A 809 -7.50 48.77 7.18
N GLN A 810 -7.36 49.07 5.90
CA GLN A 810 -8.35 48.72 4.88
C GLN A 810 -7.71 47.87 3.78
N PHE A 811 -8.30 46.71 3.51
CA PHE A 811 -7.87 45.76 2.50
C PHE A 811 -9.03 45.33 1.61
N THR A 812 -8.70 44.75 0.46
CA THR A 812 -9.64 44.05 -0.41
C THR A 812 -9.17 42.62 -0.58
N LEU A 813 -10.06 41.67 -0.27
CA LEU A 813 -9.85 40.25 -0.37
C LEU A 813 -10.38 39.72 -1.70
N GLY A 814 -9.52 39.05 -2.45
CA GLY A 814 -9.86 38.34 -3.68
C GLY A 814 -9.71 36.84 -3.48
N LEU A 815 -10.78 36.09 -3.74
CA LEU A 815 -10.70 34.64 -3.78
C LEU A 815 -10.46 34.16 -5.20
N SER A 816 -9.58 33.18 -5.34
CA SER A 816 -9.33 32.48 -6.58
C SER A 816 -9.06 31.00 -6.28
N ASN A 817 -8.85 30.21 -7.33
CA ASN A 817 -8.55 28.78 -7.19
C ASN A 817 -9.58 28.04 -6.31
N SER A 818 -10.88 28.19 -6.61
CA SER A 818 -11.98 27.61 -5.83
C SER A 818 -11.97 27.99 -4.34
N ASN A 819 -11.63 29.24 -4.03
CA ASN A 819 -11.49 29.76 -2.66
C ASN A 819 -10.33 29.13 -1.87
N ASN A 820 -9.38 28.48 -2.53
CA ASN A 820 -8.15 27.97 -1.89
C ASN A 820 -6.99 28.97 -1.99
N THR A 821 -7.17 30.06 -2.72
CA THR A 821 -6.18 31.14 -2.81
C THR A 821 -6.82 32.47 -2.42
N LEU A 822 -6.26 33.12 -1.40
CA LEU A 822 -6.69 34.44 -0.92
C LEU A 822 -5.64 35.48 -1.29
N ALA A 823 -5.99 36.39 -2.19
CA ALA A 823 -5.20 37.58 -2.48
C ALA A 823 -5.64 38.72 -1.56
N VAL A 824 -4.70 39.31 -0.82
CA VAL A 824 -4.93 40.50 0.01
C VAL A 824 -4.36 41.70 -0.70
N SER A 825 -5.18 42.73 -0.95
CA SER A 825 -4.81 43.91 -1.71
C SER A 825 -5.03 45.21 -0.94
N SER A 826 -4.23 46.24 -1.21
CA SER A 826 -4.44 47.61 -0.74
C SER A 826 -4.28 48.60 -1.90
N GLY A 827 -5.21 49.54 -2.03
CA GLY A 827 -5.20 50.53 -3.12
C GLY A 827 -5.24 49.94 -4.54
N GLY A 828 -5.72 48.69 -4.71
CA GLY A 828 -5.74 47.96 -5.97
C GLY A 828 -4.47 47.17 -6.31
N THR A 829 -3.47 47.18 -5.43
CA THR A 829 -2.23 46.38 -5.56
C THR A 829 -2.33 45.14 -4.67
N VAL A 830 -2.07 43.95 -5.22
CA VAL A 830 -1.97 42.71 -4.44
C VAL A 830 -0.69 42.78 -3.60
N LEU A 831 -0.84 42.64 -2.29
CA LEU A 831 0.25 42.62 -1.32
C LEU A 831 0.74 41.19 -1.14
N LEU A 832 -0.17 40.29 -0.74
CA LEU A 832 0.12 38.91 -0.37
C LEU A 832 -0.89 37.96 -1.00
N THR A 833 -0.49 36.72 -1.24
CA THR A 833 -1.36 35.67 -1.78
C THR A 833 -1.17 34.39 -0.98
N PHE A 834 -2.18 34.03 -0.20
CA PHE A 834 -2.17 32.89 0.70
C PHE A 834 -2.84 31.66 0.09
N THR A 835 -2.48 30.49 0.60
CA THR A 835 -3.17 29.22 0.37
C THR A 835 -4.04 28.88 1.60
N ARG A 836 -5.22 28.30 1.38
CA ARG A 836 -6.08 27.87 2.50
C ARG A 836 -5.48 26.67 3.23
N ALA A 837 -5.40 26.78 4.55
CA ALA A 837 -5.04 25.69 5.45
C ALA A 837 -6.28 25.05 6.14
N PHE A 838 -7.27 25.87 6.53
CA PHE A 838 -8.55 25.41 7.12
C PHE A 838 -9.74 26.24 6.63
#